data_AF-A0A7Y3XMA7-F1
#
_entry.id   AF-A0A7Y3XMA7-F1
#
_cell.length_a   1.000
_cell.length_b   1.000
_cell.length_c   1.000
_cell.angle_alpha   90.00
_cell.angle_beta   90.00
_cell.angle_gamma   90.00
#
_symmetry.space_group_name_H-M   'P 1'
#
loop_
_entity.id
_entity.type
_entity.pdbx_description
1 polymer ?
#
loop_
_entity_poly.entity_id
_entity_poly.type
_entity_poly.pdbx_seq_one_letter_code
_entity_poly.pdbx_strand_id
1 'polypeptide(L)'
;MNRLHFNSMNILQFTLYSVNTRWFIVGIATIMMALSASSYGYNAVSFYLFTTGMGVFFTVALFLVIKALLYYKDFLRELIDPAKLHYSFSLVGIVGLTGICASKLFYWHTVTYIFWYAALVLWVSTTLSSFTVLFLYRKSEDRRIEEILHGGWFFVVIGTQFMALLSIDVAGQATGHTLLIQYFSFALWSVGTFLYLMFMAFMIWRLVFYPVTHDTELSSYWLITGAAAVTTMAGVALYQQVQMTGGPFAELLPFLKGFSLFFWFIGLWWLPFLIILVIRKQICGSWKLPFNVGYWEIVLSLSLYATGTKQLTGLFDERFIITFALYISIIGAVAYCFASSFTLAHLTVIPVWKAIPLQAVAVKWHALLGNVIHVLQIAVYSVNARWFIVAMATIMMALSSSSYGYNAVSSYLFITGLGVFFTVVIFMGIKAFLYYEDLLHELLDLEKLHYSFSLVGIVALTGICVSKLFGLHTVTYIFWYAALVLWVITTLSSFTILFLYRKSEDRKIEEILHGGWFFVVIGTQFTALLSIDVAGQVTGHTLLIQYISFVLWSVGTFLYLTFMTFVVFRLVFYPVTHDTELSSYWMNTGAAAITTVVCAALHQQIYMTGDPLGELLPFLKGFALFFWSIGLWWLPFLIILAIRKQVKKGWKLPFTVGYWEIVFAICLFATGTTQLTGLFDEHFIITFALYISIIGAVAYCFASSFTLAHLIVIPAWKTIPLQAVTIKWHPIRRGTIHILQIAACSASLRWLTSAMVTITI
;
A
#
# COMPACT_ATOMS: atom_id res chain seq x y z
N MET A 1 45.68 -13.26 21.65
CA MET A 1 45.61 -12.44 22.87
C MET A 1 45.59 -10.97 22.47
N ASN A 2 44.57 -10.22 22.87
CA ASN A 2 44.66 -8.79 23.15
C ASN A 2 43.40 -8.43 23.94
N ARG A 3 43.54 -8.30 25.27
CA ARG A 3 42.46 -7.85 26.14
C ARG A 3 42.23 -6.37 25.83
N LEU A 4 41.10 -6.05 25.21
CA LEU A 4 40.65 -4.65 25.15
C LEU A 4 40.38 -4.18 26.58
N HIS A 5 41.18 -3.23 27.04
CA HIS A 5 40.95 -2.54 28.30
C HIS A 5 39.62 -1.78 28.21
N PHE A 6 38.57 -2.34 28.80
CA PHE A 6 37.45 -1.55 29.33
C PHE A 6 37.94 -0.76 30.54
N ASN A 7 38.83 0.21 30.29
CA ASN A 7 39.08 1.27 31.27
C ASN A 7 37.78 2.06 31.41
N SER A 8 37.46 2.44 32.65
CA SER A 8 36.24 3.14 33.02
C SER A 8 36.00 4.37 32.14
N MET A 9 35.05 4.29 31.20
CA MET A 9 34.60 5.46 30.46
C MET A 9 34.08 6.49 31.45
N ASN A 10 34.64 7.69 31.43
CA ASN A 10 34.15 8.78 32.27
C ASN A 10 32.69 9.09 31.86
N ILE A 11 31.85 9.61 32.76
CA ILE A 11 30.42 9.86 32.47
C ILE A 11 30.27 10.74 31.21
N LEU A 12 31.16 11.72 31.05
CA LEU A 12 31.26 12.57 29.87
C LEU A 12 31.57 11.81 28.57
N GLN A 13 32.40 10.77 28.62
CA GLN A 13 32.67 9.90 27.46
C GLN A 13 31.43 9.06 27.12
N PHE A 14 30.79 8.47 28.13
CA PHE A 14 29.58 7.67 27.90
C PHE A 14 28.43 8.51 27.29
N THR A 15 28.22 9.74 27.76
CA THR A 15 27.23 10.66 27.15
C THR A 15 27.63 11.16 25.77
N LEU A 16 28.93 11.44 25.51
CA LEU A 16 29.40 11.82 24.17
C LEU A 16 29.30 10.68 23.14
N TYR A 17 29.34 9.42 23.57
CA TYR A 17 29.07 8.27 22.70
C TYR A 17 27.57 7.98 22.49
N SER A 18 26.70 8.31 23.45
CA SER A 18 25.24 8.09 23.35
C SER A 18 24.49 9.21 22.60
N VAL A 19 25.06 10.41 22.52
CA VAL A 19 24.52 11.51 21.71
C VAL A 19 24.99 11.41 20.25
N ASN A 20 24.02 11.48 19.35
CA ASN A 20 24.16 11.37 17.90
C ASN A 20 23.10 12.27 17.23
N THR A 21 23.13 12.36 15.91
CA THR A 21 22.17 13.19 15.13
C THR A 21 20.70 12.82 15.37
N ARG A 22 20.38 11.57 15.75
CA ARG A 22 19.02 11.12 16.08
C ARG A 22 18.39 11.88 17.25
N TRP A 23 19.18 12.44 18.18
CA TRP A 23 18.62 13.20 19.31
C TRP A 23 17.96 14.52 18.91
N PHE A 24 18.25 15.08 17.73
CA PHE A 24 17.50 16.27 17.25
C PHE A 24 16.01 16.01 17.09
N ILE A 25 15.59 14.75 16.89
CA ILE A 25 14.18 14.35 16.76
C ILE A 25 13.37 14.75 17.99
N VAL A 26 13.96 14.72 19.19
CA VAL A 26 13.32 15.20 20.43
C VAL A 26 12.95 16.68 20.32
N GLY A 27 13.90 17.49 19.84
CA GLY A 27 13.68 18.92 19.59
C GLY A 27 12.63 19.17 18.49
N ILE A 28 12.71 18.48 17.35
CA ILE A 28 11.74 18.63 16.25
C ILE A 28 10.33 18.26 16.73
N ALA A 29 10.17 17.11 17.39
CA ALA A 29 8.89 16.65 17.90
C ALA A 29 8.26 17.65 18.89
N THR A 30 9.09 18.21 19.77
CA THR A 30 8.64 19.20 20.77
C THR A 30 8.23 20.52 20.13
N ILE A 31 9.03 21.04 19.18
CA ILE A 31 8.70 22.27 18.43
C ILE A 31 7.48 22.04 17.51
N MET A 32 7.34 20.85 16.93
CA MET A 32 6.18 20.50 16.10
C MET A 32 4.90 20.42 16.96
N MET A 33 5.00 19.93 18.19
CA MET A 33 3.91 19.98 19.16
C MET A 33 3.58 21.42 19.58
N ALA A 34 4.58 22.31 19.67
CA ALA A 34 4.36 23.73 19.91
C ALA A 34 3.54 24.39 18.78
N LEU A 35 3.87 24.10 17.52
CA LEU A 35 3.13 24.58 16.35
C LEU A 35 1.70 24.02 16.33
N SER A 36 1.53 22.72 16.64
CA SER A 36 0.22 22.08 16.79
C SER A 36 -0.62 22.79 17.87
N ALA A 37 -0.06 23.03 19.06
CA ALA A 37 -0.75 23.70 20.16
C ALA A 37 -1.20 25.13 19.81
N SER A 38 -0.36 25.90 19.10
CA SER A 38 -0.72 27.24 18.61
C SER A 38 -1.88 27.21 17.62
N SER A 39 -1.97 26.19 16.75
CA SER A 39 -3.07 26.03 15.78
C SER A 39 -4.46 25.79 16.41
N TYR A 40 -4.51 25.51 17.71
CA TYR A 40 -5.73 25.43 18.54
C TYR A 40 -5.86 26.59 19.54
N GLY A 41 -4.99 27.61 19.48
CA GLY A 41 -5.02 28.79 20.36
C GLY A 41 -4.31 28.62 21.71
N TYR A 42 -3.66 27.49 21.99
CA TYR A 42 -2.96 27.24 23.27
C TYR A 42 -1.58 27.90 23.30
N ASN A 43 -1.52 29.22 23.14
CA ASN A 43 -0.29 29.99 22.94
C ASN A 43 0.72 29.87 24.09
N ALA A 44 0.26 29.80 25.35
CA ALA A 44 1.14 29.61 26.51
C ALA A 44 1.83 28.23 26.50
N VAL A 45 1.09 27.17 26.15
CA VAL A 45 1.61 25.81 26.00
C VAL A 45 2.56 25.74 24.81
N SER A 46 2.21 26.40 23.71
CA SER A 46 3.06 26.53 22.52
C SER A 46 4.40 27.16 22.87
N PHE A 47 4.42 28.30 23.57
CA PHE A 47 5.65 28.98 23.98
C PHE A 47 6.54 28.09 24.89
N TYR A 48 5.95 27.40 25.86
CA TYR A 48 6.68 26.46 26.73
C TYR A 48 7.30 25.30 25.94
N LEU A 49 6.54 24.69 25.03
CA LEU A 49 7.04 23.61 24.17
C LEU A 49 8.14 24.11 23.22
N PHE A 50 7.96 25.28 22.60
CA PHE A 50 8.95 25.87 21.70
C PHE A 50 10.28 26.12 22.42
N THR A 51 10.24 26.78 23.58
CA THR A 51 11.44 27.07 24.39
C THR A 51 12.10 25.80 24.91
N THR A 52 11.32 24.80 25.34
CA THR A 52 11.84 23.47 25.72
C THR A 52 12.55 22.77 24.55
N GLY A 53 11.93 22.75 23.37
CA GLY A 53 12.49 22.13 22.17
C GLY A 53 13.77 22.83 21.68
N MET A 54 13.84 24.16 21.79
CA MET A 54 15.06 24.93 21.52
C MET A 54 16.17 24.64 22.55
N GLY A 55 15.83 24.48 23.83
CA GLY A 55 16.79 24.05 24.86
C GLY A 55 17.40 22.67 24.56
N VAL A 56 16.57 21.71 24.13
CA VAL A 56 17.03 20.40 23.66
C VAL A 56 17.91 20.52 22.42
N PHE A 57 17.51 21.32 21.42
CA PHE A 57 18.28 21.56 20.20
C PHE A 57 19.70 22.07 20.51
N PHE A 58 19.82 23.14 21.29
CA PHE A 58 21.12 23.71 21.64
C PHE A 58 21.97 22.75 22.48
N THR A 59 21.35 21.96 23.36
CA THR A 59 22.05 20.93 24.15
C THR A 59 22.64 19.84 23.25
N VAL A 60 21.84 19.28 22.32
CA VAL A 60 22.30 18.26 21.37
C VAL A 60 23.37 18.82 20.43
N ALA A 61 23.18 20.05 19.92
CA ALA A 61 24.16 20.72 19.08
C ALA A 61 25.50 20.93 19.81
N LEU A 62 25.47 21.37 21.07
CA LEU A 62 26.67 21.54 21.90
C LEU A 62 27.42 20.22 22.08
N PHE A 63 26.73 19.12 22.42
CA PHE A 63 27.36 17.80 22.53
C PHE A 63 27.94 17.29 21.21
N LEU A 64 27.28 17.55 20.07
CA LEU A 64 27.82 17.19 18.76
C LEU A 64 29.04 18.04 18.36
N VAL A 65 29.08 19.34 18.71
CA VAL A 65 30.27 20.19 18.53
C VAL A 65 31.43 19.68 19.39
N ILE A 66 31.18 19.36 20.67
CA ILE A 66 32.19 18.76 21.56
C ILE A 66 32.68 17.41 20.99
N LYS A 67 31.79 16.57 20.46
CA LYS A 67 32.14 15.30 19.79
C LYS A 67 32.98 15.53 18.53
N ALA A 68 32.66 16.52 17.71
CA ALA A 68 33.41 16.87 16.51
C ALA A 68 34.82 17.40 16.83
N LEU A 69 34.97 18.19 17.90
CA LEU A 69 36.25 18.76 18.34
C LEU A 69 37.15 17.74 19.05
N LEU A 70 36.60 16.96 19.99
CA LEU A 70 37.37 16.03 20.84
C LEU A 70 37.48 14.61 20.25
N TYR A 71 36.49 14.17 19.47
CA TYR A 71 36.36 12.81 18.93
C TYR A 71 36.17 12.81 17.40
N TYR A 72 36.85 13.73 16.70
CA TYR A 72 36.74 13.96 15.25
C TYR A 72 36.70 12.69 14.39
N LYS A 73 37.55 11.69 14.69
CA LYS A 73 37.59 10.42 13.95
C LYS A 73 36.29 9.61 14.07
N ASP A 74 35.66 9.61 15.25
CA ASP A 74 34.39 8.90 15.47
C ASP A 74 33.20 9.70 14.93
N PHE A 75 33.26 11.03 14.99
CA PHE A 75 32.29 11.90 14.31
C PHE A 75 32.31 11.72 12.78
N LEU A 76 33.49 11.68 12.14
CA LEU A 76 33.63 11.37 10.71
C LEU A 76 33.12 9.96 10.37
N ARG A 77 33.42 8.96 11.20
CA ARG A 77 32.89 7.59 11.01
C ARG A 77 31.37 7.57 11.04
N GLU A 78 30.74 8.38 11.89
CA GLU A 78 29.28 8.51 11.96
C GLU A 78 28.70 9.17 10.71
N LEU A 79 29.33 10.24 10.21
CA LEU A 79 28.94 10.94 8.97
C LEU A 79 29.16 10.14 7.69
N ILE A 80 29.99 9.09 7.72
CA ILE A 80 30.27 8.22 6.57
C ILE A 80 29.54 6.87 6.69
N ASP A 81 28.79 6.62 7.79
CA ASP A 81 28.07 5.37 7.99
C ASP A 81 26.69 5.39 7.29
N PRO A 82 26.45 4.57 6.23
CA PRO A 82 25.19 4.59 5.47
C PRO A 82 23.94 4.34 6.31
N ALA A 83 24.07 3.64 7.45
CA ALA A 83 22.98 3.38 8.39
C ALA A 83 22.63 4.57 9.30
N LYS A 84 23.31 5.73 9.16
CA LYS A 84 23.09 6.94 9.99
C LYS A 84 22.92 8.23 9.19
N LEU A 85 23.36 8.27 7.93
CA LEU A 85 23.26 9.43 7.03
C LEU A 85 21.90 10.14 7.07
N HIS A 86 20.81 9.37 7.03
CA HIS A 86 19.45 9.92 7.01
C HIS A 86 19.11 10.74 8.26
N TYR A 87 19.70 10.44 9.43
CA TYR A 87 19.46 11.22 10.66
C TYR A 87 20.07 12.62 10.57
N SER A 88 21.06 12.88 9.69
CA SER A 88 21.57 14.23 9.45
C SER A 88 20.50 15.18 8.89
N PHE A 89 19.49 14.67 8.16
CA PHE A 89 18.36 15.48 7.70
C PHE A 89 17.43 15.94 8.84
N SER A 90 17.52 15.35 10.04
CA SER A 90 16.83 15.89 11.22
C SER A 90 17.36 17.29 11.61
N LEU A 91 18.65 17.58 11.37
CA LEU A 91 19.21 18.92 11.55
C LEU A 91 18.62 19.92 10.56
N VAL A 92 18.44 19.52 9.30
CA VAL A 92 17.71 20.33 8.30
C VAL A 92 16.28 20.58 8.76
N GLY A 93 15.61 19.53 9.24
CA GLY A 93 14.24 19.60 9.74
C GLY A 93 14.07 20.55 10.93
N ILE A 94 14.97 20.51 11.93
CA ILE A 94 14.84 21.38 13.11
C ILE A 94 15.15 22.84 12.79
N VAL A 95 16.18 23.11 11.97
CA VAL A 95 16.51 24.48 11.53
C VAL A 95 15.38 25.06 10.66
N GLY A 96 14.84 24.25 9.74
CA GLY A 96 13.67 24.62 8.93
C GLY A 96 12.43 24.93 9.79
N LEU A 97 12.09 24.03 10.71
CA LEU A 97 10.94 24.18 11.60
C LEU A 97 11.08 25.37 12.56
N THR A 98 12.26 25.63 13.12
CA THR A 98 12.50 26.81 13.96
C THR A 98 12.32 28.11 13.17
N GLY A 99 12.74 28.16 11.88
CA GLY A 99 12.46 29.29 11.00
C GLY A 99 10.96 29.52 10.78
N ILE A 100 10.20 28.43 10.54
CA ILE A 100 8.73 28.48 10.39
C ILE A 100 8.06 28.98 11.69
N CYS A 101 8.55 28.56 12.86
CA CYS A 101 8.07 29.05 14.14
C CYS A 101 8.44 30.52 14.42
N ALA A 102 9.64 30.99 14.02
CA ALA A 102 10.03 32.39 14.10
C ALA A 102 9.07 33.29 13.30
N SER A 103 8.70 32.83 12.10
CA SER A 103 7.65 33.40 11.25
C SER A 103 6.27 33.38 11.95
N LYS A 104 5.73 32.20 12.27
CA LYS A 104 4.31 32.01 12.63
C LYS A 104 3.95 32.28 14.09
N LEU A 105 4.89 32.12 15.03
CA LEU A 105 4.63 32.32 16.46
C LEU A 105 5.10 33.69 16.96
N PHE A 106 6.13 34.27 16.33
CA PHE A 106 6.81 35.48 16.82
C PHE A 106 6.85 36.64 15.81
N TYR A 107 6.45 36.42 14.54
CA TYR A 107 6.50 37.42 13.46
C TYR A 107 7.90 38.00 13.21
N TRP A 108 8.96 37.22 13.48
CA TRP A 108 10.36 37.63 13.37
C TRP A 108 10.91 37.39 11.96
N HIS A 109 10.43 38.15 10.98
CA HIS A 109 10.77 38.01 9.56
C HIS A 109 12.29 37.90 9.28
N THR A 110 13.12 38.78 9.85
CA THR A 110 14.58 38.73 9.69
C THR A 110 15.20 37.42 10.18
N VAL A 111 14.66 36.85 11.26
CA VAL A 111 15.11 35.57 11.81
C VAL A 111 14.71 34.43 10.86
N THR A 112 13.50 34.46 10.29
CA THR A 112 13.04 33.53 9.25
C THR A 112 14.02 33.46 8.07
N TYR A 113 14.49 34.60 7.55
CA TYR A 113 15.50 34.64 6.48
C TYR A 113 16.84 34.00 6.87
N ILE A 114 17.34 34.27 8.09
CA ILE A 114 18.58 33.67 8.59
C ILE A 114 18.45 32.14 8.66
N PHE A 115 17.35 31.64 9.23
CA PHE A 115 17.07 30.21 9.28
C PHE A 115 16.87 29.60 7.88
N TRP A 116 16.34 30.34 6.91
CA TRP A 116 16.17 29.86 5.53
C TRP A 116 17.50 29.65 4.82
N TYR A 117 18.43 30.61 4.89
CA TYR A 117 19.78 30.42 4.33
C TYR A 117 20.54 29.30 5.07
N ALA A 118 20.42 29.21 6.40
CA ALA A 118 21.03 28.13 7.17
C ALA A 118 20.47 26.75 6.78
N ALA A 119 19.14 26.61 6.69
CA ALA A 119 18.47 25.38 6.28
C ALA A 119 18.83 25.00 4.83
N LEU A 120 18.95 25.98 3.92
CA LEU A 120 19.37 25.75 2.53
C LEU A 120 20.77 25.16 2.45
N VAL A 121 21.74 25.78 3.13
CA VAL A 121 23.14 25.30 3.16
C VAL A 121 23.22 23.91 3.78
N LEU A 122 22.48 23.67 4.86
CA LEU A 122 22.40 22.35 5.51
C LEU A 122 21.73 21.30 4.61
N TRP A 123 20.66 21.64 3.90
CA TRP A 123 19.96 20.74 2.99
C TRP A 123 20.84 20.36 1.80
N VAL A 124 21.49 21.33 1.14
CA VAL A 124 22.40 21.06 0.01
C VAL A 124 23.58 20.21 0.47
N SER A 125 24.28 20.59 1.55
CA SER A 125 25.46 19.87 2.04
C SER A 125 25.12 18.45 2.52
N THR A 126 24.01 18.27 3.24
CA THR A 126 23.58 16.96 3.74
C THR A 126 23.10 16.06 2.61
N THR A 127 22.39 16.61 1.61
CA THR A 127 21.97 15.87 0.41
C THR A 127 23.17 15.40 -0.40
N LEU A 128 24.09 16.30 -0.75
CA LEU A 128 25.29 15.95 -1.50
C LEU A 128 26.14 14.94 -0.72
N SER A 129 26.44 15.20 0.56
CA SER A 129 27.23 14.29 1.40
C SER A 129 26.60 12.89 1.50
N SER A 130 25.30 12.81 1.81
CA SER A 130 24.62 11.52 2.02
C SER A 130 24.58 10.67 0.75
N PHE A 131 24.21 11.26 -0.39
CA PHE A 131 24.16 10.51 -1.64
C PHE A 131 25.56 10.21 -2.20
N THR A 132 26.55 11.10 -2.00
CA THR A 132 27.97 10.81 -2.29
C THR A 132 28.46 9.61 -1.50
N VAL A 133 28.21 9.54 -0.18
CA VAL A 133 28.60 8.39 0.65
C VAL A 133 27.86 7.11 0.20
N LEU A 134 26.55 7.18 -0.03
CA LEU A 134 25.74 6.01 -0.38
C LEU A 134 26.06 5.41 -1.76
N PHE A 135 26.43 6.25 -2.75
CA PHE A 135 26.73 5.82 -4.11
C PHE A 135 28.23 5.61 -4.40
N LEU A 136 29.12 6.47 -3.88
CA LEU A 136 30.54 6.48 -4.26
C LEU A 136 31.48 5.86 -3.21
N TYR A 137 31.10 5.80 -1.94
CA TYR A 137 31.98 5.24 -0.91
C TYR A 137 32.02 3.71 -0.98
N ARG A 138 33.19 3.11 -0.67
CA ARG A 138 33.39 1.66 -0.73
C ARG A 138 32.43 0.95 0.23
N LYS A 139 31.52 0.16 -0.33
CA LYS A 139 30.62 -0.74 0.41
C LYS A 139 31.46 -1.90 0.97
N SER A 140 31.28 -2.22 2.24
CA SER A 140 31.79 -3.46 2.83
C SER A 140 30.89 -4.62 2.41
N GLU A 141 31.50 -5.72 1.95
CA GLU A 141 30.79 -6.89 1.40
C GLU A 141 29.83 -7.54 2.42
N ASP A 142 30.11 -7.42 3.71
CA ASP A 142 29.35 -8.03 4.81
C ASP A 142 28.02 -7.31 5.18
N ARG A 143 27.74 -6.12 4.65
CA ARG A 143 26.58 -5.30 5.11
C ARG A 143 25.27 -5.81 4.54
N ARG A 144 24.26 -5.96 5.41
CA ARG A 144 22.93 -6.42 5.00
C ARG A 144 22.04 -5.25 4.58
N ILE A 145 21.21 -5.45 3.55
CA ILE A 145 20.26 -4.44 3.07
C ILE A 145 19.29 -4.02 4.18
N GLU A 146 18.89 -4.95 5.05
CA GLU A 146 17.94 -4.75 6.14
C GLU A 146 18.44 -3.84 7.28
N GLU A 147 19.76 -3.64 7.39
CA GLU A 147 20.43 -2.73 8.34
C GLU A 147 20.46 -1.28 7.83
N ILE A 148 20.60 -1.10 6.51
CA ILE A 148 20.69 0.23 5.89
C ILE A 148 19.29 0.77 5.61
N LEU A 149 18.44 -0.02 4.97
CA LEU A 149 17.13 0.40 4.50
C LEU A 149 16.12 0.28 5.65
N HIS A 150 15.85 1.32 6.41
CA HIS A 150 14.79 1.32 7.42
C HIS A 150 14.03 2.65 7.45
N GLY A 151 13.02 2.79 8.32
CA GLY A 151 12.11 3.94 8.31
C GLY A 151 12.78 5.31 8.53
N GLY A 152 14.03 5.32 9.01
CA GLY A 152 14.82 6.54 9.14
C GLY A 152 15.06 7.28 7.81
N TRP A 153 15.03 6.61 6.66
CA TRP A 153 15.17 7.26 5.34
C TRP A 153 14.08 8.28 5.02
N PHE A 154 12.92 8.19 5.69
CA PHE A 154 11.87 9.21 5.58
C PHE A 154 12.29 10.58 6.15
N PHE A 155 13.39 10.68 6.92
CA PHE A 155 13.99 11.97 7.27
C PHE A 155 14.48 12.76 6.05
N VAL A 156 14.89 12.12 4.96
CA VAL A 156 15.27 12.81 3.72
C VAL A 156 14.06 13.56 3.15
N VAL A 157 12.88 12.93 3.18
CA VAL A 157 11.61 13.57 2.80
C VAL A 157 11.26 14.69 3.78
N ILE A 158 11.26 14.41 5.09
CA ILE A 158 10.86 15.38 6.13
C ILE A 158 11.75 16.63 6.10
N GLY A 159 13.06 16.49 5.99
CA GLY A 159 13.99 17.62 5.87
C GLY A 159 13.79 18.44 4.59
N THR A 160 13.53 17.77 3.46
CA THR A 160 13.24 18.44 2.17
C THR A 160 11.90 19.19 2.22
N GLN A 161 10.86 18.60 2.82
CA GLN A 161 9.55 19.24 2.95
C GLN A 161 9.56 20.39 3.98
N PHE A 162 10.36 20.32 5.05
CA PHE A 162 10.58 21.48 5.93
C PHE A 162 11.35 22.61 5.22
N MET A 163 12.31 22.28 4.35
CA MET A 163 12.98 23.28 3.51
C MET A 163 12.01 23.92 2.51
N ALA A 164 11.10 23.15 1.93
CA ALA A 164 10.01 23.67 1.09
C ALA A 164 9.09 24.61 1.90
N LEU A 165 8.60 24.16 3.06
CA LEU A 165 7.73 24.95 3.96
C LEU A 165 8.35 26.28 4.40
N LEU A 166 9.63 26.30 4.77
CA LEU A 166 10.32 27.53 5.13
C LEU A 166 10.48 28.45 3.91
N SER A 167 10.69 27.90 2.71
CA SER A 167 10.74 28.68 1.47
C SER A 167 9.38 29.31 1.11
N ILE A 168 8.27 28.61 1.36
CA ILE A 168 6.90 29.13 1.22
C ILE A 168 6.69 30.32 2.17
N ASP A 169 6.97 30.13 3.45
CA ASP A 169 6.85 31.19 4.47
C ASP A 169 7.69 32.44 4.10
N VAL A 170 8.92 32.23 3.63
CA VAL A 170 9.81 33.31 3.17
C VAL A 170 9.27 34.00 1.90
N ALA A 171 8.77 33.26 0.91
CA ALA A 171 8.16 33.85 -0.28
C ALA A 171 6.96 34.75 0.06
N GLY A 172 6.17 34.40 1.10
CA GLY A 172 5.07 35.25 1.58
C GLY A 172 5.53 36.56 2.25
N GLN A 173 6.82 36.69 2.57
CA GLN A 173 7.44 37.83 3.26
C GLN A 173 8.45 38.57 2.36
N ALA A 174 8.59 38.14 1.10
CA ALA A 174 9.57 38.65 0.16
C ALA A 174 9.07 39.90 -0.56
N THR A 175 9.81 41.00 -0.43
CA THR A 175 9.56 42.25 -1.17
C THR A 175 10.13 42.23 -2.60
N GLY A 176 10.91 41.20 -2.95
CA GLY A 176 11.48 40.98 -4.27
C GLY A 176 11.84 39.50 -4.47
N HIS A 177 11.98 39.07 -5.73
CA HIS A 177 12.24 37.67 -6.13
C HIS A 177 11.20 36.63 -5.68
N THR A 178 10.01 37.04 -5.20
CA THR A 178 8.92 36.16 -4.74
C THR A 178 8.65 34.98 -5.67
N LEU A 179 8.54 35.25 -6.98
CA LEU A 179 8.30 34.23 -8.00
C LEU A 179 9.42 33.16 -8.05
N LEU A 180 10.69 33.56 -7.92
CA LEU A 180 11.83 32.63 -7.90
C LEU A 180 11.77 31.74 -6.65
N ILE A 181 11.44 32.31 -5.49
CA ILE A 181 11.31 31.56 -4.24
C ILE A 181 10.09 30.62 -4.29
N GLN A 182 9.01 31.00 -4.97
CA GLN A 182 7.86 30.11 -5.24
C GLN A 182 8.25 28.94 -6.17
N TYR A 183 8.95 29.18 -7.28
CA TYR A 183 9.49 28.11 -8.13
C TYR A 183 10.39 27.16 -7.33
N PHE A 184 11.27 27.71 -6.49
CA PHE A 184 12.15 26.92 -5.63
C PHE A 184 11.38 26.08 -4.59
N SER A 185 10.35 26.67 -3.97
CA SER A 185 9.46 26.00 -3.01
C SER A 185 8.70 24.83 -3.65
N PHE A 186 8.11 25.07 -4.83
CA PHE A 186 7.40 24.03 -5.60
C PHE A 186 8.33 22.92 -6.06
N ALA A 187 9.56 23.25 -6.48
CA ALA A 187 10.57 22.27 -6.86
C ALA A 187 10.99 21.40 -5.68
N LEU A 188 11.28 21.99 -4.50
CA LEU A 188 11.60 21.24 -3.29
C LEU A 188 10.46 20.32 -2.84
N TRP A 189 9.22 20.82 -2.85
CA TRP A 189 8.04 20.01 -2.52
C TRP A 189 7.88 18.83 -3.48
N SER A 190 8.10 19.05 -4.78
CA SER A 190 8.06 18.02 -5.81
C SER A 190 9.17 16.97 -5.63
N VAL A 191 10.38 17.39 -5.25
CA VAL A 191 11.49 16.48 -4.90
C VAL A 191 11.15 15.66 -3.66
N GLY A 192 10.62 16.27 -2.60
CA GLY A 192 10.16 15.55 -1.40
C GLY A 192 9.07 14.53 -1.70
N THR A 193 8.09 14.92 -2.51
CA THR A 193 7.01 14.08 -3.05
C THR A 193 7.53 12.86 -3.83
N PHE A 194 8.49 13.07 -4.74
CA PHE A 194 9.13 11.98 -5.48
C PHE A 194 9.94 11.05 -4.56
N LEU A 195 10.75 11.61 -3.66
CA LEU A 195 11.55 10.85 -2.70
C LEU A 195 10.67 9.99 -1.78
N TYR A 196 9.48 10.48 -1.39
CA TYR A 196 8.53 9.68 -0.63
C TYR A 196 8.11 8.42 -1.38
N LEU A 197 7.67 8.55 -2.64
CA LEU A 197 7.24 7.41 -3.44
C LEU A 197 8.38 6.41 -3.67
N MET A 198 9.60 6.91 -3.92
CA MET A 198 10.79 6.08 -4.08
C MET A 198 11.15 5.31 -2.78
N PHE A 199 11.25 6.00 -1.63
CA PHE A 199 11.55 5.33 -0.36
C PHE A 199 10.42 4.42 0.10
N MET A 200 9.15 4.71 -0.26
CA MET A 200 8.04 3.79 -0.02
C MET A 200 8.16 2.49 -0.82
N ALA A 201 8.54 2.56 -2.10
CA ALA A 201 8.78 1.36 -2.90
C ALA A 201 9.90 0.51 -2.27
N PHE A 202 11.02 1.12 -1.86
CA PHE A 202 12.08 0.40 -1.15
C PHE A 202 11.61 -0.13 0.23
N MET A 203 10.78 0.61 0.96
CA MET A 203 10.25 0.17 2.26
C MET A 203 9.36 -1.07 2.12
N ILE A 204 8.43 -1.05 1.17
CA ILE A 204 7.56 -2.19 0.88
C ILE A 204 8.39 -3.37 0.35
N TRP A 205 9.38 -3.13 -0.52
CA TRP A 205 10.33 -4.16 -0.95
C TRP A 205 11.00 -4.84 0.26
N ARG A 206 11.54 -4.05 1.19
CA ARG A 206 12.16 -4.59 2.40
C ARG A 206 11.17 -5.40 3.22
N LEU A 207 10.00 -4.83 3.48
CA LEU A 207 8.96 -5.49 4.27
C LEU A 207 8.44 -6.77 3.59
N VAL A 208 8.50 -6.91 2.26
CA VAL A 208 8.22 -8.16 1.54
C VAL A 208 9.35 -9.19 1.72
N PHE A 209 10.61 -8.82 1.46
CA PHE A 209 11.70 -9.80 1.35
C PHE A 209 12.46 -10.10 2.66
N TYR A 210 12.66 -9.12 3.54
CA TYR A 210 13.53 -9.26 4.72
C TYR A 210 12.71 -9.39 6.02
N PRO A 211 13.11 -10.25 6.97
CA PRO A 211 12.31 -10.56 8.16
C PRO A 211 12.31 -9.41 9.18
N VAL A 212 11.13 -9.03 9.66
CA VAL A 212 10.99 -8.11 10.81
C VAL A 212 11.16 -8.91 12.11
N THR A 213 12.42 -9.03 12.56
CA THR A 213 12.81 -9.74 13.79
C THR A 213 12.24 -9.09 15.05
N HIS A 214 12.22 -9.81 16.18
CA HIS A 214 11.75 -9.27 17.47
C HIS A 214 12.58 -8.08 17.95
N ASP A 215 13.88 -8.08 17.67
CA ASP A 215 14.81 -7.01 18.03
C ASP A 215 14.75 -5.80 17.09
N THR A 216 14.09 -5.93 15.92
CA THR A 216 13.96 -4.83 14.96
C THR A 216 13.32 -3.60 15.61
N GLU A 217 13.89 -2.42 15.37
CA GLU A 217 13.36 -1.17 15.88
C GLU A 217 12.18 -0.66 15.03
N LEU A 218 10.99 -0.58 15.64
CA LEU A 218 9.73 -0.31 14.91
C LEU A 218 9.31 1.17 14.93
N SER A 219 9.88 1.96 15.83
CA SER A 219 9.79 3.42 15.93
C SER A 219 9.97 4.13 14.60
N SER A 220 11.07 3.88 13.91
CA SER A 220 11.42 4.61 12.69
C SER A 220 10.43 4.44 11.54
N TYR A 221 9.62 3.36 11.53
CA TYR A 221 8.58 3.18 10.52
C TYR A 221 7.40 4.14 10.67
N TRP A 222 7.20 4.75 11.85
CA TRP A 222 6.18 5.79 12.03
C TRP A 222 6.47 7.03 11.17
N LEU A 223 7.74 7.27 10.82
CA LEU A 223 8.14 8.36 9.92
C LEU A 223 7.55 8.21 8.51
N ILE A 224 7.03 7.03 8.12
CA ILE A 224 6.22 6.85 6.91
C ILE A 224 4.97 7.76 6.95
N THR A 225 4.27 7.82 8.08
CA THR A 225 3.06 8.64 8.23
C THR A 225 3.42 10.10 8.47
N GLY A 226 4.50 10.38 9.21
CA GLY A 226 5.05 11.72 9.38
C GLY A 226 5.47 12.37 8.05
N ALA A 227 6.18 11.63 7.19
CA ALA A 227 6.64 12.13 5.89
C ALA A 227 5.50 12.35 4.88
N ALA A 228 4.45 11.53 4.94
CA ALA A 228 3.22 11.77 4.19
C ALA A 228 2.53 13.06 4.68
N ALA A 229 2.38 13.21 6.00
CA ALA A 229 1.72 14.37 6.60
C ALA A 229 2.44 15.70 6.36
N VAL A 230 3.77 15.75 6.42
CA VAL A 230 4.53 16.97 6.10
C VAL A 230 4.48 17.29 4.60
N THR A 231 4.37 16.28 3.73
CA THR A 231 4.15 16.47 2.28
C THR A 231 2.78 17.07 1.99
N THR A 232 1.73 16.62 2.69
CA THR A 232 0.41 17.28 2.71
C THR A 232 0.50 18.71 3.22
N MET A 233 1.16 18.93 4.37
CA MET A 233 1.29 20.24 5.00
C MET A 233 1.97 21.26 4.06
N ALA A 234 3.03 20.84 3.37
CA ALA A 234 3.72 21.64 2.37
C ALA A 234 2.86 21.91 1.11
N GLY A 235 2.06 20.92 0.66
CA GLY A 235 1.13 21.09 -0.46
C GLY A 235 -0.01 22.08 -0.15
N VAL A 236 -0.56 22.01 1.07
CA VAL A 236 -1.57 22.97 1.57
C VAL A 236 -0.98 24.38 1.66
N ALA A 237 0.23 24.52 2.20
CA ALA A 237 0.89 25.81 2.31
C ALA A 237 1.21 26.43 0.92
N LEU A 238 1.63 25.61 -0.06
CA LEU A 238 1.79 26.05 -1.46
C LEU A 238 0.46 26.52 -2.04
N TYR A 239 -0.62 25.74 -1.86
CA TYR A 239 -1.95 26.10 -2.34
C TYR A 239 -2.38 27.46 -1.81
N GLN A 240 -2.31 27.66 -0.49
CA GLN A 240 -2.71 28.91 0.16
C GLN A 240 -1.87 30.09 -0.30
N GLN A 241 -0.55 29.92 -0.43
CA GLN A 241 0.32 30.96 -0.96
C GLN A 241 -0.04 31.34 -2.40
N VAL A 242 -0.18 30.35 -3.30
CA VAL A 242 -0.50 30.58 -4.71
C VAL A 242 -1.88 31.23 -4.86
N GLN A 243 -2.86 30.85 -4.03
CA GLN A 243 -4.17 31.48 -3.99
C GLN A 243 -4.09 32.96 -3.57
N MET A 244 -3.20 33.31 -2.63
CA MET A 244 -3.02 34.70 -2.18
C MET A 244 -2.20 35.56 -3.16
N THR A 245 -1.16 35.01 -3.81
CA THR A 245 -0.28 35.79 -4.70
C THR A 245 -0.72 35.78 -6.17
N GLY A 246 -1.54 34.80 -6.57
CA GLY A 246 -1.81 34.51 -7.98
C GLY A 246 -0.54 34.13 -8.76
N GLY A 247 -0.55 34.42 -10.06
CA GLY A 247 0.58 34.20 -10.97
C GLY A 247 0.56 32.85 -11.70
N PRO A 248 1.69 32.45 -12.34
CA PRO A 248 1.76 31.27 -13.21
C PRO A 248 1.39 29.93 -12.56
N PHE A 249 1.41 29.87 -11.22
CA PHE A 249 1.08 28.69 -10.45
C PHE A 249 -0.43 28.48 -10.21
N ALA A 250 -1.28 29.46 -10.52
CA ALA A 250 -2.72 29.38 -10.24
C ALA A 250 -3.40 28.17 -10.90
N GLU A 251 -2.96 27.77 -12.09
CA GLU A 251 -3.47 26.58 -12.80
C GLU A 251 -3.11 25.26 -12.07
N LEU A 252 -2.13 25.27 -11.16
CA LEU A 252 -1.75 24.10 -10.36
C LEU A 252 -2.54 23.99 -9.03
N LEU A 253 -3.45 24.90 -8.72
CA LEU A 253 -4.28 24.83 -7.50
C LEU A 253 -5.06 23.49 -7.39
N PRO A 254 -5.77 22.99 -8.42
CA PRO A 254 -6.39 21.66 -8.41
C PRO A 254 -5.40 20.53 -8.09
N PHE A 255 -4.20 20.62 -8.65
CA PHE A 255 -3.14 19.63 -8.51
C PHE A 255 -2.57 19.62 -7.08
N LEU A 256 -2.30 20.79 -6.50
CA LEU A 256 -1.84 20.94 -5.12
C LEU A 256 -2.91 20.46 -4.12
N LYS A 257 -4.18 20.79 -4.36
CA LYS A 257 -5.32 20.33 -3.51
C LYS A 257 -5.48 18.81 -3.57
N GLY A 258 -5.45 18.24 -4.78
CA GLY A 258 -5.54 16.79 -5.01
C GLY A 258 -4.38 16.01 -4.38
N PHE A 259 -3.14 16.45 -4.60
CA PHE A 259 -1.96 15.79 -4.02
C PHE A 259 -1.88 15.92 -2.49
N SER A 260 -2.31 17.06 -1.93
CA SER A 260 -2.36 17.23 -0.48
C SER A 260 -3.28 16.19 0.19
N LEU A 261 -4.46 15.97 -0.40
CA LEU A 261 -5.42 14.98 0.07
C LEU A 261 -4.93 13.53 -0.19
N PHE A 262 -4.31 13.28 -1.35
CA PHE A 262 -3.71 11.99 -1.71
C PHE A 262 -2.65 11.53 -0.71
N PHE A 263 -1.67 12.39 -0.40
CA PHE A 263 -0.62 12.07 0.58
C PHE A 263 -1.17 11.87 1.99
N TRP A 264 -2.18 12.64 2.38
CA TRP A 264 -2.81 12.52 3.69
C TRP A 264 -3.39 11.11 3.88
N PHE A 265 -4.12 10.61 2.87
CA PHE A 265 -4.70 9.28 2.90
C PHE A 265 -3.69 8.13 2.84
N ILE A 266 -2.55 8.30 2.15
CA ILE A 266 -1.46 7.32 2.22
C ILE A 266 -0.91 7.25 3.67
N GLY A 267 -0.74 8.40 4.32
CA GLY A 267 -0.36 8.44 5.73
C GLY A 267 -1.39 7.75 6.64
N LEU A 268 -2.69 7.97 6.40
CA LEU A 268 -3.77 7.32 7.14
C LEU A 268 -3.70 5.79 7.03
N TRP A 269 -3.51 5.29 5.82
CA TRP A 269 -3.53 3.85 5.49
C TRP A 269 -2.46 3.04 6.24
N TRP A 270 -1.31 3.65 6.56
CA TRP A 270 -0.23 3.00 7.31
C TRP A 270 -0.49 2.94 8.82
N LEU A 271 -1.30 3.84 9.40
CA LEU A 271 -1.49 3.92 10.86
C LEU A 271 -2.02 2.60 11.48
N PRO A 272 -3.06 1.93 10.94
CA PRO A 272 -3.52 0.64 11.47
C PRO A 272 -2.45 -0.45 11.49
N PHE A 273 -1.63 -0.55 10.43
CA PHE A 273 -0.55 -1.53 10.37
C PHE A 273 0.56 -1.23 11.38
N LEU A 274 0.94 0.05 11.56
CA LEU A 274 1.90 0.46 12.59
C LEU A 274 1.40 0.16 14.01
N ILE A 275 0.10 0.29 14.26
CA ILE A 275 -0.52 -0.09 15.53
C ILE A 275 -0.45 -1.62 15.73
N ILE A 276 -0.76 -2.42 14.70
CA ILE A 276 -0.60 -3.89 14.73
C ILE A 276 0.85 -4.28 15.03
N LEU A 277 1.84 -3.59 14.45
CA LEU A 277 3.26 -3.81 14.73
C LEU A 277 3.63 -3.57 16.19
N VAL A 278 3.13 -2.47 16.78
CA VAL A 278 3.36 -2.14 18.21
C VAL A 278 2.69 -3.18 19.11
N ILE A 279 1.43 -3.54 18.84
CA ILE A 279 0.71 -4.57 19.59
C ILE A 279 1.43 -5.92 19.51
N ARG A 280 1.87 -6.34 18.31
CA ARG A 280 2.65 -7.58 18.13
C ARG A 280 3.95 -7.54 18.95
N LYS A 281 4.68 -6.42 18.93
CA LYS A 281 5.93 -6.29 19.69
C LYS A 281 5.70 -6.38 21.20
N GLN A 282 4.57 -5.84 21.70
CA GLN A 282 4.20 -5.93 23.12
C GLN A 282 3.74 -7.35 23.52
N ILE A 283 2.99 -8.05 22.67
CA ILE A 283 2.50 -9.41 22.96
C ILE A 283 3.63 -10.45 22.87
N CYS A 284 4.51 -10.34 21.88
CA CYS A 284 5.59 -11.31 21.65
C CYS A 284 6.90 -10.97 22.38
N GLY A 285 7.01 -9.77 22.97
CA GLY A 285 8.19 -9.35 23.72
C GLY A 285 8.06 -9.62 25.22
N SER A 286 9.17 -9.54 25.95
CA SER A 286 9.09 -9.40 27.40
C SER A 286 8.43 -8.06 27.75
N TRP A 287 7.57 -8.01 28.77
CA TRP A 287 6.85 -6.81 29.23
C TRP A 287 7.72 -5.61 29.68
N LYS A 288 9.05 -5.73 29.59
CA LYS A 288 9.98 -4.61 29.77
C LYS A 288 9.89 -3.70 28.56
N LEU A 289 9.44 -2.46 28.77
CA LEU A 289 9.61 -1.36 27.83
C LEU A 289 10.96 -0.68 28.13
N PRO A 290 12.08 -1.02 27.47
CA PRO A 290 13.31 -0.24 27.61
C PRO A 290 13.12 1.13 26.95
N PHE A 291 13.72 2.18 27.50
CA PHE A 291 13.71 3.47 26.84
C PHE A 291 14.41 3.39 25.48
N ASN A 292 13.82 4.04 24.49
CA ASN A 292 14.44 4.26 23.20
C ASN A 292 14.11 5.67 22.70
N VAL A 293 15.13 6.38 22.18
CA VAL A 293 14.98 7.68 21.52
C VAL A 293 13.93 7.63 20.40
N GLY A 294 13.77 6.47 19.74
CA GLY A 294 12.74 6.22 18.73
C GLY A 294 11.29 6.46 19.18
N TYR A 295 10.97 6.53 20.48
CA TYR A 295 9.65 7.00 20.91
C TYR A 295 9.34 8.42 20.41
N TRP A 296 10.36 9.27 20.26
CA TRP A 296 10.21 10.61 19.71
C TRP A 296 9.94 10.64 18.19
N GLU A 297 10.27 9.56 17.46
CA GLU A 297 9.87 9.40 16.05
C GLU A 297 8.36 9.18 15.92
N ILE A 298 7.76 8.47 16.89
CA ILE A 298 6.30 8.29 17.00
C ILE A 298 5.63 9.63 17.30
N VAL A 299 6.14 10.36 18.31
CA VAL A 299 5.62 11.69 18.67
C VAL A 299 5.72 12.66 17.51
N LEU A 300 6.88 12.76 16.85
CA LEU A 300 7.07 13.60 15.66
C LEU A 300 6.04 13.28 14.58
N SER A 301 5.84 12.00 14.29
CA SER A 301 4.92 11.55 13.24
C SER A 301 3.46 11.89 13.58
N LEU A 302 3.05 11.73 14.84
CA LEU A 302 1.72 12.11 15.33
C LEU A 302 1.52 13.64 15.30
N SER A 303 2.50 14.44 15.71
CA SER A 303 2.43 15.92 15.66
C SER A 303 2.39 16.46 14.23
N LEU A 304 3.18 15.87 13.32
CA LEU A 304 3.10 16.15 11.88
C LEU A 304 1.72 15.82 11.33
N TYR A 305 1.17 14.65 11.68
CA TYR A 305 -0.12 14.22 11.20
C TYR A 305 -1.28 15.07 11.76
N ALA A 306 -1.26 15.41 13.05
CA ALA A 306 -2.21 16.34 13.67
C ALA A 306 -2.22 17.69 12.95
N THR A 307 -1.03 18.29 12.77
CA THR A 307 -0.89 19.63 12.17
C THR A 307 -1.23 19.63 10.67
N GLY A 308 -0.82 18.60 9.92
CA GLY A 308 -1.18 18.44 8.51
C GLY A 308 -2.70 18.27 8.32
N THR A 309 -3.35 17.49 9.19
CA THR A 309 -4.82 17.37 9.19
C THR A 309 -5.50 18.68 9.57
N LYS A 310 -4.95 19.43 10.54
CA LYS A 310 -5.46 20.75 10.93
C LYS A 310 -5.28 21.78 9.81
N GLN A 311 -4.22 21.71 9.01
CA GLN A 311 -4.07 22.58 7.84
C GLN A 311 -5.03 22.20 6.69
N LEU A 312 -5.36 20.92 6.51
CA LEU A 312 -6.38 20.50 5.53
C LEU A 312 -7.76 21.14 5.79
N THR A 313 -8.09 21.54 7.03
CA THR A 313 -9.35 22.27 7.30
C THR A 313 -9.38 23.65 6.63
N GLY A 314 -8.23 24.17 6.18
CA GLY A 314 -8.13 25.39 5.36
C GLY A 314 -8.35 25.16 3.85
N LEU A 315 -8.45 23.90 3.39
CA LEU A 315 -8.84 23.54 2.02
C LEU A 315 -10.21 22.87 1.94
N PHE A 316 -10.65 22.28 3.05
CA PHE A 316 -11.81 21.41 3.19
C PHE A 316 -12.46 21.68 4.56
N ASP A 317 -13.44 22.60 4.64
CA ASP A 317 -14.06 23.01 5.91
C ASP A 317 -15.11 21.99 6.41
N GLU A 318 -14.63 20.77 6.67
CA GLU A 318 -15.48 19.64 7.02
C GLU A 318 -15.36 19.24 8.48
N ARG A 319 -16.52 19.12 9.15
CA ARG A 319 -16.61 18.79 10.58
C ARG A 319 -15.86 17.52 10.94
N PHE A 320 -15.84 16.51 10.06
CA PHE A 320 -15.14 15.26 10.31
C PHE A 320 -13.60 15.43 10.27
N ILE A 321 -13.06 16.27 9.37
CA ILE A 321 -11.61 16.57 9.29
C ILE A 321 -11.18 17.34 10.53
N ILE A 322 -11.94 18.37 10.93
CA ILE A 322 -11.68 19.17 12.14
C ILE A 322 -11.67 18.26 13.39
N THR A 323 -12.67 17.39 13.53
CA THR A 323 -12.81 16.46 14.65
C THR A 323 -11.67 15.45 14.68
N PHE A 324 -11.29 14.90 13.52
CA PHE A 324 -10.22 13.92 13.40
C PHE A 324 -8.83 14.53 13.67
N ALA A 325 -8.58 15.77 13.22
CA ALA A 325 -7.37 16.52 13.57
C ALA A 325 -7.23 16.67 15.10
N LEU A 326 -8.33 17.04 15.78
CA LEU A 326 -8.34 17.20 17.24
C LEU A 326 -8.00 15.88 17.96
N TYR A 327 -8.62 14.76 17.56
CA TYR A 327 -8.31 13.46 18.16
C TYR A 327 -6.84 13.06 17.97
N ILE A 328 -6.25 13.27 16.78
CA ILE A 328 -4.82 12.97 16.57
C ILE A 328 -3.93 13.92 17.35
N SER A 329 -4.29 15.20 17.50
CA SER A 329 -3.56 16.14 18.36
C SER A 329 -3.57 15.69 19.84
N ILE A 330 -4.68 15.15 20.33
CA ILE A 330 -4.79 14.61 21.70
C ILE A 330 -3.93 13.34 21.83
N ILE A 331 -3.99 12.41 20.88
CA ILE A 331 -3.17 11.19 20.87
C ILE A 331 -1.67 11.55 20.82
N GLY A 332 -1.30 12.54 20.01
CA GLY A 332 0.05 13.08 19.95
C GLY A 332 0.51 13.68 21.28
N ALA A 333 -0.34 14.46 21.96
CA ALA A 333 -0.05 15.02 23.28
C ALA A 333 0.13 13.92 24.35
N VAL A 334 -0.69 12.86 24.33
CA VAL A 334 -0.51 11.69 25.22
C VAL A 334 0.80 10.97 24.93
N ALA A 335 1.14 10.75 23.66
CA ALA A 335 2.42 10.16 23.25
C ALA A 335 3.62 11.04 23.66
N TYR A 336 3.50 12.36 23.56
CA TYR A 336 4.52 13.32 24.02
C TYR A 336 4.72 13.23 25.54
N CYS A 337 3.65 13.21 26.32
CA CYS A 337 3.73 13.07 27.78
C CYS A 337 4.37 11.72 28.18
N PHE A 338 4.01 10.64 27.48
CA PHE A 338 4.64 9.32 27.66
C PHE A 338 6.15 9.37 27.36
N ALA A 339 6.54 9.82 26.15
CA ALA A 339 7.94 9.89 25.73
C ALA A 339 8.77 10.82 26.63
N SER A 340 8.23 11.97 27.03
CA SER A 340 8.86 12.91 27.96
C SER A 340 9.11 12.27 29.32
N SER A 341 8.08 11.65 29.90
CA SER A 341 8.19 10.95 31.20
C SER A 341 9.21 9.82 31.15
N PHE A 342 9.24 9.05 30.06
CA PHE A 342 10.19 7.96 29.86
C PHE A 342 11.63 8.45 29.63
N THR A 343 11.80 9.59 28.95
CA THR A 343 13.10 10.25 28.78
C THR A 343 13.63 10.74 30.12
N LEU A 344 12.80 11.44 30.89
CA LEU A 344 13.14 11.91 32.24
C LEU A 344 13.48 10.74 33.17
N ALA A 345 12.68 9.66 33.14
CA ALA A 345 12.93 8.46 33.94
C ALA A 345 14.23 7.74 33.56
N HIS A 346 14.61 7.65 32.27
CA HIS A 346 15.95 7.14 31.94
C HIS A 346 17.03 8.08 32.46
N LEU A 347 16.90 9.40 32.25
CA LEU A 347 17.92 10.37 32.65
C LEU A 347 18.16 10.39 34.17
N THR A 348 17.15 10.08 34.99
CA THR A 348 17.29 9.98 36.46
C THR A 348 17.75 8.62 36.98
N VAL A 349 17.64 7.53 36.19
CA VAL A 349 17.86 6.14 36.64
C VAL A 349 19.20 5.55 36.14
N ILE A 350 20.24 6.38 35.96
CA ILE A 350 21.60 5.88 35.74
C ILE A 350 22.22 5.49 37.11
N PRO A 351 22.10 4.22 37.51
CA PRO A 351 23.32 3.44 37.75
C PRO A 351 23.29 2.00 37.20
N VAL A 352 24.50 1.45 37.10
CA VAL A 352 24.87 0.14 36.54
C VAL A 352 24.28 -1.04 37.34
N TRP A 353 24.18 -2.21 36.68
CA TRP A 353 23.92 -3.57 37.18
C TRP A 353 22.47 -4.11 37.16
N LYS A 354 22.21 -5.03 36.22
CA LYS A 354 21.96 -6.45 36.58
C LYS A 354 22.16 -7.42 35.40
N ALA A 355 22.59 -8.64 35.74
CA ALA A 355 23.01 -9.68 34.81
C ALA A 355 21.85 -10.59 34.32
N ILE A 356 22.15 -11.36 33.26
CA ILE A 356 21.29 -12.35 32.61
C ILE A 356 21.51 -13.74 33.24
N PRO A 357 20.46 -14.60 33.34
CA PRO A 357 20.62 -16.05 33.23
C PRO A 357 19.79 -16.68 32.08
N LEU A 358 20.15 -17.92 31.69
CA LEU A 358 19.69 -18.68 30.51
C LEU A 358 18.76 -19.88 30.85
N GLN A 359 18.31 -20.58 29.79
CA GLN A 359 17.70 -21.94 29.68
C GLN A 359 16.14 -21.97 29.73
N ALA A 360 15.37 -22.47 28.74
CA ALA A 360 15.25 -23.80 28.06
C ALA A 360 14.32 -24.79 28.83
N VAL A 361 13.53 -25.73 28.26
CA VAL A 361 13.53 -26.46 26.94
C VAL A 361 12.09 -26.57 26.35
N ALA A 362 11.90 -27.13 25.14
CA ALA A 362 10.62 -27.31 24.41
C ALA A 362 9.92 -28.68 24.60
N VAL A 363 8.64 -28.84 24.19
CA VAL A 363 8.01 -30.09 23.69
C VAL A 363 6.91 -29.79 22.64
N LYS A 364 6.75 -30.66 21.63
CA LYS A 364 5.74 -30.62 20.55
C LYS A 364 4.42 -31.32 20.96
N TRP A 365 3.33 -30.99 20.26
CA TRP A 365 2.23 -31.93 20.02
C TRP A 365 1.93 -32.07 18.51
N HIS A 366 1.58 -33.29 18.10
CA HIS A 366 1.12 -33.68 16.78
C HIS A 366 -0.26 -34.31 16.94
N ALA A 367 -1.18 -34.05 16.00
CA ALA A 367 -2.39 -34.83 15.82
C ALA A 367 -2.61 -35.05 14.31
N LEU A 368 -2.24 -36.23 13.84
CA LEU A 368 -2.56 -36.72 12.50
C LEU A 368 -3.97 -37.31 12.51
N LEU A 369 -4.80 -37.00 11.51
CA LEU A 369 -5.94 -37.84 11.12
C LEU A 369 -6.07 -37.84 9.59
N GLY A 370 -6.13 -39.04 9.01
CA GLY A 370 -5.95 -39.26 7.57
C GLY A 370 -7.22 -39.53 6.78
N ASN A 371 -7.08 -39.37 5.45
CA ASN A 371 -8.11 -39.44 4.41
C ASN A 371 -9.02 -40.68 4.36
N VAL A 372 -10.24 -40.47 3.88
CA VAL A 372 -10.89 -41.32 2.86
C VAL A 372 -11.37 -40.43 1.71
N ILE A 373 -11.13 -40.84 0.46
CA ILE A 373 -11.28 -39.99 -0.74
C ILE A 373 -12.51 -40.40 -1.57
N HIS A 374 -13.34 -39.44 -1.94
CA HIS A 374 -14.30 -39.54 -3.06
C HIS A 374 -14.26 -38.27 -3.92
N VAL A 375 -14.82 -38.35 -5.14
CA VAL A 375 -14.72 -37.37 -6.24
C VAL A 375 -14.94 -35.91 -5.84
N LEU A 376 -15.77 -35.64 -4.82
CA LEU A 376 -16.00 -34.30 -4.27
C LEU A 376 -14.71 -33.60 -3.81
N GLN A 377 -13.72 -34.34 -3.29
CA GLN A 377 -12.42 -33.76 -2.89
C GLN A 377 -11.66 -33.16 -4.08
N ILE A 378 -11.69 -33.80 -5.26
CA ILE A 378 -10.95 -33.30 -6.43
C ILE A 378 -11.53 -31.95 -6.87
N ALA A 379 -12.84 -31.76 -6.75
CA ALA A 379 -13.47 -30.46 -6.98
C ALA A 379 -13.04 -29.43 -5.92
N VAL A 380 -13.15 -29.75 -4.62
CA VAL A 380 -12.78 -28.86 -3.51
C VAL A 380 -11.29 -28.45 -3.53
N TYR A 381 -10.38 -29.36 -3.87
CA TYR A 381 -8.95 -29.05 -4.03
C TYR A 381 -8.62 -28.20 -5.27
N SER A 382 -9.46 -28.24 -6.31
CA SER A 382 -9.26 -27.45 -7.53
C SER A 382 -9.75 -26.00 -7.41
N VAL A 383 -10.57 -25.70 -6.40
CA VAL A 383 -11.08 -24.35 -6.12
C VAL A 383 -10.12 -23.62 -5.16
N ASN A 384 -9.70 -22.44 -5.61
CA ASN A 384 -8.85 -21.49 -4.92
C ASN A 384 -9.43 -20.08 -5.12
N ALA A 385 -8.88 -19.07 -4.43
CA ALA A 385 -9.35 -17.69 -4.56
C ALA A 385 -9.28 -17.13 -6.00
N ARG A 386 -8.51 -17.77 -6.89
CA ARG A 386 -8.35 -17.34 -8.29
C ARG A 386 -9.61 -17.60 -9.15
N TRP A 387 -10.51 -18.50 -8.74
CA TRP A 387 -11.76 -18.75 -9.48
C TRP A 387 -12.78 -17.60 -9.40
N PHE A 388 -12.69 -16.70 -8.41
CA PHE A 388 -13.51 -15.50 -8.38
C PHE A 388 -13.31 -14.61 -9.63
N ILE A 389 -12.13 -14.69 -10.27
CA ILE A 389 -11.81 -13.95 -11.49
C ILE A 389 -12.73 -14.36 -12.65
N VAL A 390 -13.20 -15.62 -12.69
CA VAL A 390 -14.18 -16.07 -13.70
C VAL A 390 -15.52 -15.32 -13.54
N ALA A 391 -16.01 -15.22 -12.30
CA ALA A 391 -17.20 -14.46 -11.99
C ALA A 391 -16.99 -12.95 -12.25
N MET A 392 -15.83 -12.40 -11.88
CA MET A 392 -15.49 -10.99 -12.14
C MET A 392 -15.45 -10.66 -13.63
N ALA A 393 -14.79 -11.49 -14.45
CA ALA A 393 -14.75 -11.33 -15.90
C ALA A 393 -16.16 -11.34 -16.51
N THR A 394 -17.01 -12.26 -16.07
CA THR A 394 -18.38 -12.42 -16.57
C THR A 394 -19.28 -11.24 -16.17
N ILE A 395 -19.25 -10.81 -14.91
CA ILE A 395 -20.01 -9.64 -14.44
C ILE A 395 -19.46 -8.33 -15.02
N MET A 396 -18.14 -8.21 -15.18
CA MET A 396 -17.53 -7.06 -15.86
C MET A 396 -17.96 -6.98 -17.33
N MET A 397 -18.14 -8.14 -17.98
CA MET A 397 -18.66 -8.20 -19.34
C MET A 397 -20.15 -7.85 -19.42
N ALA A 398 -20.95 -8.21 -18.42
CA ALA A 398 -22.31 -7.72 -18.28
C ALA A 398 -22.35 -6.17 -18.23
N LEU A 399 -21.51 -5.57 -17.40
CA LEU A 399 -21.41 -4.11 -17.24
C LEU A 399 -20.91 -3.39 -18.51
N SER A 400 -19.96 -4.00 -19.23
CA SER A 400 -19.52 -3.49 -20.53
C SER A 400 -20.66 -3.56 -21.55
N SER A 401 -21.42 -4.67 -21.58
CA SER A 401 -22.54 -4.86 -22.52
C SER A 401 -23.71 -3.90 -22.28
N SER A 402 -24.07 -3.60 -21.03
CA SER A 402 -25.13 -2.62 -20.72
C SER A 402 -24.72 -1.19 -21.07
N SER A 403 -23.43 -0.87 -21.02
CA SER A 403 -22.90 0.44 -21.45
C SER A 403 -23.16 0.74 -22.94
N TYR A 404 -23.46 -0.28 -23.76
CA TYR A 404 -23.87 -0.16 -25.16
C TYR A 404 -25.37 -0.48 -25.38
N GLY A 405 -26.17 -0.57 -24.31
CA GLY A 405 -27.62 -0.83 -24.38
C GLY A 405 -28.05 -2.29 -24.54
N TYR A 406 -27.12 -3.26 -24.53
CA TYR A 406 -27.45 -4.70 -24.67
C TYR A 406 -27.96 -5.32 -23.36
N ASN A 407 -29.03 -4.77 -22.81
CA ASN A 407 -29.55 -5.08 -21.47
C ASN A 407 -29.93 -6.56 -21.28
N ALA A 408 -30.52 -7.21 -22.29
CA ALA A 408 -30.86 -8.64 -22.20
C ALA A 408 -29.62 -9.54 -22.07
N VAL A 409 -28.57 -9.26 -22.86
CA VAL A 409 -27.29 -9.98 -22.80
C VAL A 409 -26.59 -9.69 -21.47
N SER A 410 -26.61 -8.43 -21.03
CA SER A 410 -26.07 -8.01 -19.72
C SER A 410 -26.71 -8.78 -18.57
N SER A 411 -28.04 -8.85 -18.48
CA SER A 411 -28.73 -9.58 -17.42
C SER A 411 -28.41 -11.08 -17.42
N TYR A 412 -28.30 -11.72 -18.60
CA TYR A 412 -27.89 -13.13 -18.70
C TYR A 412 -26.44 -13.36 -18.21
N LEU A 413 -25.51 -12.50 -18.63
CA LEU A 413 -24.12 -12.54 -18.16
C LEU A 413 -24.03 -12.28 -16.65
N PHE A 414 -24.81 -11.34 -16.12
CA PHE A 414 -24.85 -11.06 -14.68
C PHE A 414 -25.31 -12.29 -13.89
N ILE A 415 -26.41 -12.94 -14.30
CA ILE A 415 -26.95 -14.14 -13.63
C ILE A 415 -25.96 -15.32 -13.71
N THR A 416 -25.31 -15.54 -14.86
CA THR A 416 -24.31 -16.61 -15.00
C THR A 416 -23.05 -16.35 -14.15
N GLY A 417 -22.56 -15.11 -14.12
CA GLY A 417 -21.46 -14.70 -13.25
C GLY A 417 -21.78 -14.85 -11.76
N LEU A 418 -23.02 -14.50 -11.36
CA LEU A 418 -23.53 -14.70 -10.00
C LEU A 418 -23.60 -16.19 -9.62
N GLY A 419 -24.02 -17.05 -10.54
CA GLY A 419 -24.03 -18.51 -10.37
C GLY A 419 -22.63 -19.09 -10.16
N VAL A 420 -21.64 -18.63 -10.93
CA VAL A 420 -20.22 -18.98 -10.74
C VAL A 420 -19.73 -18.49 -9.38
N PHE A 421 -20.01 -17.23 -9.01
CA PHE A 421 -19.62 -16.66 -7.71
C PHE A 421 -20.14 -17.50 -6.55
N PHE A 422 -21.45 -17.79 -6.48
CA PHE A 422 -22.01 -18.60 -5.40
C PHE A 422 -21.47 -20.03 -5.39
N THR A 423 -21.20 -20.62 -6.56
CA THR A 423 -20.56 -21.94 -6.65
C THR A 423 -19.16 -21.92 -6.00
N VAL A 424 -18.34 -20.92 -6.31
CA VAL A 424 -16.99 -20.75 -5.69
C VAL A 424 -17.10 -20.49 -4.18
N VAL A 425 -18.03 -19.64 -3.74
CA VAL A 425 -18.27 -19.39 -2.30
C VAL A 425 -18.66 -20.68 -1.56
N ILE A 426 -19.56 -21.49 -2.13
CA ILE A 426 -19.99 -22.76 -1.54
C ILE A 426 -18.79 -23.73 -1.43
N PHE A 427 -18.00 -23.90 -2.49
CA PHE A 427 -16.82 -24.77 -2.44
C PHE A 427 -15.75 -24.26 -1.47
N MET A 428 -15.52 -22.95 -1.37
CA MET A 428 -14.61 -22.36 -0.38
C MET A 428 -15.14 -22.50 1.06
N GLY A 429 -16.46 -22.42 1.28
CA GLY A 429 -17.08 -22.69 2.58
C GLY A 429 -16.98 -24.15 2.99
N ILE A 430 -17.20 -25.08 2.06
CA ILE A 430 -16.95 -26.52 2.25
C ILE A 430 -15.47 -26.76 2.57
N LYS A 431 -14.54 -26.08 1.87
CA LYS A 431 -13.10 -26.14 2.16
C LYS A 431 -12.77 -25.61 3.56
N ALA A 432 -13.36 -24.49 3.97
CA ALA A 432 -13.17 -23.91 5.29
C ALA A 432 -13.63 -24.85 6.43
N PHE A 433 -14.71 -25.60 6.22
CA PHE A 433 -15.27 -26.50 7.24
C PHE A 433 -14.59 -27.88 7.26
N LEU A 434 -14.31 -28.47 6.09
CA LEU A 434 -13.76 -29.84 5.98
C LEU A 434 -12.22 -29.89 5.87
N TYR A 435 -11.58 -28.83 5.38
CA TYR A 435 -10.15 -28.74 5.05
C TYR A 435 -9.54 -27.44 5.58
N TYR A 436 -9.86 -27.11 6.84
CA TYR A 436 -9.40 -25.87 7.48
C TYR A 436 -7.88 -25.68 7.44
N GLU A 437 -7.10 -26.74 7.63
CA GLU A 437 -5.63 -26.68 7.55
C GLU A 437 -5.13 -26.33 6.14
N ASP A 438 -5.74 -26.90 5.08
CA ASP A 438 -5.39 -26.56 3.70
C ASP A 438 -5.79 -25.12 3.33
N LEU A 439 -6.93 -24.64 3.84
CA LEU A 439 -7.35 -23.25 3.67
C LEU A 439 -6.42 -22.29 4.43
N LEU A 440 -6.00 -22.63 5.66
CA LEU A 440 -4.99 -21.87 6.38
C LEU A 440 -3.66 -21.85 5.62
N HIS A 441 -3.23 -22.98 5.07
CA HIS A 441 -2.02 -23.04 4.25
C HIS A 441 -2.13 -22.18 2.99
N GLU A 442 -3.29 -22.11 2.32
CA GLU A 442 -3.52 -21.19 1.18
C GLU A 442 -3.57 -19.72 1.61
N LEU A 443 -4.19 -19.40 2.75
CA LEU A 443 -4.27 -18.03 3.28
C LEU A 443 -2.96 -17.53 3.90
N LEU A 444 -2.06 -18.44 4.30
CA LEU A 444 -0.70 -18.14 4.75
C LEU A 444 0.34 -18.25 3.62
N ASP A 445 -0.06 -18.66 2.42
CA ASP A 445 0.79 -18.70 1.25
C ASP A 445 0.98 -17.29 0.68
N LEU A 446 2.19 -16.74 0.87
CA LEU A 446 2.55 -15.41 0.39
C LEU A 446 2.39 -15.25 -1.12
N GLU A 447 2.53 -16.33 -1.91
CA GLU A 447 2.33 -16.27 -3.36
C GLU A 447 0.85 -16.08 -3.71
N LYS A 448 -0.07 -16.67 -2.95
CA LYS A 448 -1.51 -16.68 -3.26
C LYS A 448 -2.32 -15.59 -2.55
N LEU A 449 -1.76 -15.03 -1.48
CA LEU A 449 -2.39 -14.07 -0.57
C LEU A 449 -3.11 -12.91 -1.28
N HIS A 450 -2.50 -12.36 -2.33
CA HIS A 450 -3.06 -11.25 -3.10
C HIS A 450 -4.38 -11.59 -3.84
N TYR A 451 -4.63 -12.87 -4.18
CA TYR A 451 -5.88 -13.29 -4.82
C TYR A 451 -7.09 -13.17 -3.88
N SER A 452 -6.90 -13.06 -2.57
CA SER A 452 -8.00 -12.79 -1.62
C SER A 452 -8.76 -11.48 -1.94
N PHE A 453 -8.09 -10.50 -2.57
CA PHE A 453 -8.72 -9.26 -3.02
C PHE A 453 -9.67 -9.43 -4.22
N SER A 454 -9.63 -10.57 -4.92
CA SER A 454 -10.67 -10.89 -5.91
C SER A 454 -12.05 -11.06 -5.27
N LEU A 455 -12.12 -11.54 -4.02
CA LEU A 455 -13.36 -11.60 -3.23
C LEU A 455 -13.89 -10.19 -2.93
N VAL A 456 -13.01 -9.25 -2.57
CA VAL A 456 -13.36 -7.83 -2.40
C VAL A 456 -13.89 -7.25 -3.70
N GLY A 457 -13.16 -7.50 -4.80
CA GLY A 457 -13.52 -7.03 -6.14
C GLY A 457 -14.86 -7.56 -6.64
N ILE A 458 -15.16 -8.86 -6.50
CA ILE A 458 -16.43 -9.44 -6.96
C ILE A 458 -17.63 -8.97 -6.13
N VAL A 459 -17.48 -8.82 -4.81
CA VAL A 459 -18.53 -8.27 -3.93
C VAL A 459 -18.85 -6.82 -4.34
N ALA A 460 -17.81 -5.99 -4.52
CA ALA A 460 -18.00 -4.60 -4.94
C ALA A 460 -18.58 -4.47 -6.37
N LEU A 461 -18.03 -5.22 -7.33
CA LEU A 461 -18.50 -5.26 -8.72
C LEU A 461 -19.95 -5.75 -8.83
N THR A 462 -20.34 -6.74 -8.02
CA THR A 462 -21.73 -7.21 -7.96
C THR A 462 -22.66 -6.09 -7.47
N GLY A 463 -22.28 -5.35 -6.42
CA GLY A 463 -23.05 -4.19 -5.95
C GLY A 463 -23.25 -3.12 -7.04
N ILE A 464 -22.18 -2.78 -7.78
CA ILE A 464 -22.24 -1.81 -8.88
C ILE A 464 -23.19 -2.28 -9.98
N CYS A 465 -23.16 -3.57 -10.35
CA CYS A 465 -24.06 -4.12 -11.36
C CYS A 465 -25.52 -4.20 -10.87
N VAL A 466 -25.75 -4.54 -9.59
CA VAL A 466 -27.11 -4.54 -9.00
C VAL A 466 -27.74 -3.15 -9.06
N SER A 467 -26.96 -2.12 -8.73
CA SER A 467 -27.35 -0.72 -8.86
C SER A 467 -27.70 -0.35 -10.31
N LYS A 468 -26.75 -0.52 -11.24
CA LYS A 468 -26.86 -0.02 -12.62
C LYS A 468 -27.83 -0.81 -13.51
N LEU A 469 -28.07 -2.10 -13.23
CA LEU A 469 -28.95 -2.94 -14.04
C LEU A 469 -30.38 -3.02 -13.50
N PHE A 470 -30.57 -2.92 -12.17
CA PHE A 470 -31.86 -3.18 -11.52
C PHE A 470 -32.37 -2.05 -10.61
N GLY A 471 -31.57 -1.01 -10.34
CA GLY A 471 -31.98 0.11 -9.48
C GLY A 471 -32.19 -0.26 -8.01
N LEU A 472 -31.67 -1.40 -7.55
CA LEU A 472 -31.93 -1.93 -6.21
C LEU A 472 -31.04 -1.29 -5.14
N HIS A 473 -31.22 0.02 -4.90
CA HIS A 473 -30.39 0.84 -4.01
C HIS A 473 -30.13 0.21 -2.64
N THR A 474 -31.16 -0.35 -1.96
CA THR A 474 -31.02 -1.05 -0.67
C THR A 474 -30.00 -2.18 -0.70
N VAL A 475 -29.92 -2.91 -1.80
CA VAL A 475 -28.99 -4.03 -1.99
C VAL A 475 -27.58 -3.49 -2.27
N THR A 476 -27.45 -2.40 -3.03
CA THR A 476 -26.18 -1.69 -3.24
C THR A 476 -25.51 -1.28 -1.93
N TYR A 477 -26.27 -0.75 -0.95
CA TYR A 477 -25.76 -0.41 0.38
C TYR A 477 -25.19 -1.62 1.12
N ILE A 478 -25.88 -2.76 1.08
CA ILE A 478 -25.43 -4.00 1.74
C ILE A 478 -24.10 -4.47 1.12
N PHE A 479 -24.00 -4.48 -0.21
CA PHE A 479 -22.74 -4.80 -0.90
C PHE A 479 -21.62 -3.80 -0.60
N TRP A 480 -21.93 -2.52 -0.38
CA TRP A 480 -20.93 -1.50 -0.06
C TRP A 480 -20.34 -1.69 1.34
N TYR A 481 -21.18 -1.88 2.36
CA TYR A 481 -20.70 -2.22 3.71
C TYR A 481 -19.93 -3.55 3.72
N ALA A 482 -20.42 -4.57 3.01
CA ALA A 482 -19.72 -5.84 2.88
C ALA A 482 -18.34 -5.69 2.21
N ALA A 483 -18.27 -4.92 1.11
CA ALA A 483 -17.02 -4.66 0.40
C ALA A 483 -16.02 -3.84 1.24
N LEU A 484 -16.47 -2.84 1.99
CA LEU A 484 -15.63 -2.04 2.89
C LEU A 484 -15.07 -2.89 4.04
N VAL A 485 -15.92 -3.63 4.75
CA VAL A 485 -15.50 -4.50 5.87
C VAL A 485 -14.53 -5.56 5.38
N LEU A 486 -14.83 -6.20 4.25
CA LEU A 486 -13.97 -7.21 3.65
C LEU A 486 -12.65 -6.60 3.17
N TRP A 487 -12.66 -5.41 2.57
CA TRP A 487 -11.45 -4.69 2.17
C TRP A 487 -10.54 -4.39 3.36
N VAL A 488 -11.08 -3.90 4.48
CA VAL A 488 -10.31 -3.64 5.71
C VAL A 488 -9.71 -4.94 6.25
N ILE A 489 -10.52 -5.99 6.41
CA ILE A 489 -10.05 -7.29 6.95
C ILE A 489 -8.97 -7.88 6.05
N THR A 490 -9.21 -7.96 4.74
CA THR A 490 -8.28 -8.55 3.77
C THR A 490 -6.99 -7.73 3.65
N THR A 491 -7.07 -6.40 3.70
CA THR A 491 -5.87 -5.53 3.68
C THR A 491 -5.02 -5.72 4.92
N LEU A 492 -5.63 -5.63 6.11
CA LEU A 492 -4.87 -5.74 7.36
C LEU A 492 -4.30 -7.15 7.55
N SER A 493 -5.05 -8.20 7.22
CA SER A 493 -4.54 -9.58 7.31
C SER A 493 -3.44 -9.83 6.29
N SER A 494 -3.63 -9.46 5.03
CA SER A 494 -2.67 -9.74 3.95
C SER A 494 -1.35 -9.02 4.17
N PHE A 495 -1.36 -7.71 4.40
CA PHE A 495 -0.11 -6.98 4.63
C PHE A 495 0.57 -7.40 5.94
N THR A 496 -0.18 -7.79 6.98
CA THR A 496 0.40 -8.34 8.21
C THR A 496 1.08 -9.69 7.96
N ILE A 497 0.42 -10.64 7.30
CA ILE A 497 1.01 -11.96 6.96
C ILE A 497 2.24 -11.77 6.07
N LEU A 498 2.10 -11.01 4.98
CA LEU A 498 3.18 -10.72 4.04
C LEU A 498 4.43 -10.14 4.71
N PHE A 499 4.25 -9.13 5.55
CA PHE A 499 5.36 -8.39 6.13
C PHE A 499 6.01 -9.12 7.32
N LEU A 500 5.25 -9.98 8.03
CA LEU A 500 5.64 -10.48 9.35
C LEU A 500 5.74 -12.00 9.48
N TYR A 501 5.16 -12.77 8.55
CA TYR A 501 5.24 -14.23 8.57
C TYR A 501 6.65 -14.72 8.21
N ARG A 502 6.97 -15.97 8.58
CA ARG A 502 8.30 -16.56 8.41
C ARG A 502 8.75 -16.48 6.95
N LYS A 503 9.99 -16.07 6.77
CA LYS A 503 10.64 -15.98 5.46
C LYS A 503 11.66 -17.11 5.35
N SER A 504 11.53 -17.96 4.34
CA SER A 504 12.55 -18.95 3.97
C SER A 504 13.63 -18.29 3.15
N GLU A 505 14.89 -18.68 3.40
CA GLU A 505 16.09 -18.10 2.77
C GLU A 505 16.19 -18.47 1.28
N ASP A 506 15.62 -19.60 0.86
CA ASP A 506 15.67 -20.11 -0.52
C ASP A 506 14.65 -19.47 -1.49
N ARG A 507 13.85 -18.47 -1.08
CA ARG A 507 12.76 -17.94 -1.92
C ARG A 507 13.27 -17.05 -3.04
N LYS A 508 12.80 -17.31 -4.27
CA LYS A 508 13.15 -16.49 -5.41
C LYS A 508 12.24 -15.27 -5.53
N ILE A 509 12.85 -14.14 -5.87
CA ILE A 509 12.15 -12.88 -6.15
C ILE A 509 11.17 -13.03 -7.32
N GLU A 510 11.47 -13.89 -8.30
CA GLU A 510 10.62 -14.13 -9.48
C GLU A 510 9.32 -14.90 -9.19
N GLU A 511 9.27 -15.67 -8.11
CA GLU A 511 8.09 -16.43 -7.68
C GLU A 511 7.09 -15.51 -6.97
N ILE A 512 7.60 -14.59 -6.14
CA ILE A 512 6.78 -13.61 -5.41
C ILE A 512 6.32 -12.45 -6.32
N LEU A 513 7.20 -11.86 -7.14
CA LEU A 513 6.86 -10.68 -7.93
C LEU A 513 6.29 -11.07 -9.30
N HIS A 514 4.98 -10.96 -9.44
CA HIS A 514 4.26 -11.21 -10.70
C HIS A 514 3.01 -10.33 -10.81
N GLY A 515 2.33 -10.31 -11.97
CA GLY A 515 1.19 -9.40 -12.19
C GLY A 515 -0.01 -9.58 -11.23
N GLY A 516 -0.15 -10.73 -10.57
CA GLY A 516 -1.24 -10.97 -9.60
C GLY A 516 -1.34 -9.91 -8.48
N TRP A 517 -0.26 -9.25 -8.06
CA TRP A 517 -0.29 -8.19 -7.05
C TRP A 517 -1.25 -7.04 -7.37
N PHE A 518 -1.54 -6.81 -8.65
CA PHE A 518 -2.54 -5.84 -9.08
C PHE A 518 -3.97 -6.17 -8.64
N PHE A 519 -4.28 -7.40 -8.18
CA PHE A 519 -5.56 -7.70 -7.52
C PHE A 519 -5.81 -6.88 -6.25
N VAL A 520 -4.75 -6.52 -5.52
CA VAL A 520 -4.84 -5.63 -4.35
C VAL A 520 -5.34 -4.24 -4.77
N VAL A 521 -4.80 -3.72 -5.88
CA VAL A 521 -5.27 -2.45 -6.48
C VAL A 521 -6.70 -2.59 -6.97
N ILE A 522 -7.00 -3.63 -7.75
CA ILE A 522 -8.30 -3.86 -8.36
C ILE A 522 -9.40 -3.96 -7.30
N GLY A 523 -9.22 -4.76 -6.25
CA GLY A 523 -10.17 -4.86 -5.15
C GLY A 523 -10.42 -3.51 -4.47
N THR A 524 -9.35 -2.77 -4.16
CA THR A 524 -9.44 -1.42 -3.57
C THR A 524 -10.19 -0.43 -4.47
N GLN A 525 -9.87 -0.41 -5.77
CA GLN A 525 -10.49 0.50 -6.73
C GLN A 525 -11.96 0.13 -7.01
N PHE A 526 -12.36 -1.14 -6.96
CA PHE A 526 -13.78 -1.51 -7.02
C PHE A 526 -14.56 -1.07 -5.78
N THR A 527 -13.96 -1.14 -4.58
CA THR A 527 -14.58 -0.58 -3.36
C THR A 527 -14.71 0.94 -3.45
N ALA A 528 -13.73 1.64 -4.06
CA ALA A 528 -13.85 3.06 -4.39
C ALA A 528 -15.01 3.32 -5.35
N LEU A 529 -15.10 2.58 -6.46
CA LEU A 529 -16.15 2.73 -7.47
C LEU A 529 -17.56 2.48 -6.91
N LEU A 530 -17.73 1.48 -6.05
CA LEU A 530 -19.01 1.25 -5.37
C LEU A 530 -19.34 2.37 -4.37
N SER A 531 -18.33 3.01 -3.77
CA SER A 531 -18.55 4.20 -2.92
C SER A 531 -19.08 5.38 -3.73
N ILE A 532 -18.56 5.61 -4.94
CA ILE A 532 -19.08 6.62 -5.88
C ILE A 532 -20.54 6.32 -6.21
N ASP A 533 -20.82 5.09 -6.64
CA ASP A 533 -22.16 4.67 -7.04
C ASP A 533 -23.17 4.89 -5.91
N VAL A 534 -22.83 4.47 -4.68
CA VAL A 534 -23.62 4.70 -3.47
C VAL A 534 -23.79 6.19 -3.15
N ALA A 535 -22.74 7.01 -3.25
CA ALA A 535 -22.83 8.45 -2.98
C ALA A 535 -23.86 9.16 -3.89
N GLY A 536 -24.12 8.63 -5.09
CA GLY A 536 -25.14 9.15 -6.01
C GLY A 536 -26.59 8.78 -5.63
N GLN A 537 -26.77 7.95 -4.59
CA GLN A 537 -28.07 7.39 -4.18
C GLN A 537 -28.51 7.84 -2.78
N VAL A 538 -27.62 8.42 -1.96
CA VAL A 538 -27.95 8.88 -0.60
C VAL A 538 -28.41 10.33 -0.60
N THR A 539 -29.51 10.61 0.09
CA THR A 539 -29.91 11.95 0.51
C THR A 539 -29.22 12.33 1.84
N GLY A 540 -27.96 12.77 1.74
CA GLY A 540 -27.13 13.18 2.89
C GLY A 540 -25.86 12.33 3.05
N HIS A 541 -24.84 12.86 3.73
CA HIS A 541 -23.51 12.25 3.83
C HIS A 541 -22.77 11.96 2.50
N THR A 542 -23.33 12.31 1.34
CA THR A 542 -22.74 12.18 -0.01
C THR A 542 -21.25 12.55 -0.04
N LEU A 543 -20.91 13.72 0.50
CA LEU A 543 -19.55 14.23 0.55
C LEU A 543 -18.60 13.34 1.38
N LEU A 544 -19.03 12.80 2.53
CA LEU A 544 -18.24 11.85 3.32
C LEU A 544 -17.93 10.58 2.52
N ILE A 545 -18.90 10.10 1.73
CA ILE A 545 -18.74 8.90 0.89
C ILE A 545 -17.83 9.20 -0.31
N GLN A 546 -17.87 10.41 -0.88
CA GLN A 546 -16.90 10.87 -1.88
C GLN A 546 -15.47 10.94 -1.30
N TYR A 547 -15.28 11.40 -0.07
CA TYR A 547 -13.99 11.30 0.61
C TYR A 547 -13.56 9.83 0.77
N ILE A 548 -14.44 8.93 1.21
CA ILE A 548 -14.17 7.48 1.30
C ILE A 548 -13.73 6.91 -0.06
N SER A 549 -14.41 7.28 -1.15
CA SER A 549 -13.99 6.94 -2.51
C SER A 549 -12.59 7.46 -2.84
N PHE A 550 -12.33 8.75 -2.61
CA PHE A 550 -11.03 9.36 -2.87
C PHE A 550 -9.90 8.73 -2.03
N VAL A 551 -10.17 8.27 -0.78
CA VAL A 551 -9.22 7.51 0.04
C VAL A 551 -8.82 6.24 -0.68
N LEU A 552 -9.81 5.41 -1.03
CA LEU A 552 -9.60 4.09 -1.62
C LEU A 552 -8.93 4.23 -2.98
N TRP A 553 -9.35 5.22 -3.77
CA TRP A 553 -8.68 5.58 -5.01
C TRP A 553 -7.21 5.97 -4.81
N SER A 554 -6.91 6.80 -3.80
CA SER A 554 -5.54 7.22 -3.48
C SER A 554 -4.65 6.04 -3.05
N VAL A 555 -5.18 5.16 -2.20
CA VAL A 555 -4.49 3.94 -1.75
C VAL A 555 -4.25 2.98 -2.92
N GLY A 556 -5.27 2.72 -3.74
CA GLY A 556 -5.15 1.87 -4.93
C GLY A 556 -4.13 2.42 -5.93
N THR A 557 -4.13 3.74 -6.15
CA THR A 557 -3.19 4.47 -7.00
C THR A 557 -1.75 4.38 -6.48
N PHE A 558 -1.53 4.58 -5.18
CA PHE A 558 -0.22 4.44 -4.53
C PHE A 558 0.33 3.00 -4.62
N LEU A 559 -0.53 2.01 -4.37
CA LEU A 559 -0.17 0.59 -4.48
C LEU A 559 0.12 0.20 -5.94
N TYR A 560 -0.63 0.75 -6.91
CA TYR A 560 -0.36 0.54 -8.34
C TYR A 560 1.05 0.99 -8.72
N LEU A 561 1.42 2.24 -8.37
CA LEU A 561 2.75 2.78 -8.66
C LEU A 561 3.86 1.93 -8.02
N THR A 562 3.64 1.48 -6.78
CA THR A 562 4.57 0.59 -6.05
C THR A 562 4.75 -0.75 -6.76
N PHE A 563 3.66 -1.48 -7.04
CA PHE A 563 3.74 -2.81 -7.66
C PHE A 563 4.23 -2.74 -9.11
N MET A 564 3.90 -1.67 -9.83
CA MET A 564 4.46 -1.38 -11.16
C MET A 564 5.99 -1.24 -11.11
N THR A 565 6.56 -0.54 -10.12
CA THR A 565 8.02 -0.49 -9.91
C THR A 565 8.61 -1.90 -9.71
N PHE A 566 7.97 -2.76 -8.91
CA PHE A 566 8.45 -4.12 -8.67
C PHE A 566 8.32 -5.05 -9.89
N VAL A 567 7.24 -4.91 -10.66
CA VAL A 567 7.01 -5.67 -11.89
C VAL A 567 8.02 -5.28 -12.97
N VAL A 568 8.31 -3.98 -13.14
CA VAL A 568 9.37 -3.51 -14.04
C VAL A 568 10.74 -4.04 -13.58
N PHE A 569 11.07 -3.93 -12.29
CA PHE A 569 12.31 -4.49 -11.74
C PHE A 569 12.44 -5.99 -12.05
N ARG A 570 11.40 -6.77 -11.80
CA ARG A 570 11.37 -8.22 -12.07
C ARG A 570 11.54 -8.53 -13.56
N LEU A 571 10.89 -7.79 -14.45
CA LEU A 571 10.99 -8.00 -15.90
C LEU A 571 12.32 -7.54 -16.52
N VAL A 572 13.03 -6.59 -15.88
CA VAL A 572 14.36 -6.13 -16.31
C VAL A 572 15.47 -7.07 -15.86
N PHE A 573 15.43 -7.53 -14.60
CA PHE A 573 16.53 -8.27 -14.00
C PHE A 573 16.36 -9.80 -13.98
N TYR A 574 15.16 -10.34 -14.17
CA TYR A 574 14.89 -11.79 -14.14
C TYR A 574 14.35 -12.31 -15.47
N PRO A 575 14.86 -13.45 -15.98
CA PRO A 575 14.44 -13.98 -17.27
C PRO A 575 12.99 -14.50 -17.23
N VAL A 576 12.17 -14.07 -18.18
CA VAL A 576 10.83 -14.64 -18.37
C VAL A 576 10.97 -16.05 -18.97
N THR A 577 10.88 -17.06 -18.08
CA THR A 577 11.00 -18.49 -18.42
C THR A 577 9.79 -19.00 -19.19
N HIS A 578 9.92 -20.17 -19.82
CA HIS A 578 8.86 -20.78 -20.64
C HIS A 578 7.60 -21.14 -19.83
N ASP A 579 7.76 -21.39 -18.54
CA ASP A 579 6.69 -21.79 -17.63
C ASP A 579 6.15 -20.64 -16.78
N THR A 580 6.79 -19.46 -16.83
CA THR A 580 6.23 -18.23 -16.24
C THR A 580 4.81 -18.01 -16.75
N GLU A 581 3.87 -17.85 -15.83
CA GLU A 581 2.49 -17.54 -16.16
C GLU A 581 2.37 -16.06 -16.58
N LEU A 582 1.87 -15.83 -17.80
CA LEU A 582 1.81 -14.49 -18.39
C LEU A 582 0.44 -13.81 -18.21
N SER A 583 -0.61 -14.56 -17.91
CA SER A 583 -1.97 -14.01 -17.79
C SER A 583 -2.07 -12.97 -16.69
N SER A 584 -1.41 -13.20 -15.55
CA SER A 584 -1.47 -12.30 -14.41
C SER A 584 -0.90 -10.91 -14.71
N TYR A 585 0.00 -10.77 -15.68
CA TYR A 585 0.53 -9.48 -16.13
C TYR A 585 -0.50 -8.60 -16.84
N TRP A 586 -1.59 -9.17 -17.38
CA TRP A 586 -2.70 -8.39 -17.91
C TRP A 586 -3.46 -7.61 -16.83
N MET A 587 -3.33 -8.01 -15.56
CA MET A 587 -3.83 -7.23 -14.42
C MET A 587 -3.12 -5.89 -14.24
N ASN A 588 -1.97 -5.66 -14.89
CA ASN A 588 -1.36 -4.33 -14.94
C ASN A 588 -2.26 -3.35 -15.72
N THR A 589 -2.63 -3.70 -16.96
CA THR A 589 -3.60 -2.94 -17.76
C THR A 589 -4.96 -2.87 -17.07
N GLY A 590 -5.43 -3.97 -16.46
CA GLY A 590 -6.67 -4.01 -15.70
C GLY A 590 -6.71 -3.04 -14.52
N ALA A 591 -5.65 -2.99 -13.70
CA ALA A 591 -5.54 -2.10 -12.55
C ALA A 591 -5.46 -0.61 -12.96
N ALA A 592 -4.73 -0.31 -14.05
CA ALA A 592 -4.70 1.03 -14.63
C ALA A 592 -6.08 1.45 -15.17
N ALA A 593 -6.81 0.51 -15.80
CA ALA A 593 -8.16 0.75 -16.31
C ALA A 593 -9.19 1.03 -15.20
N ILE A 594 -9.26 0.23 -14.13
CA ILE A 594 -10.20 0.53 -13.02
C ILE A 594 -9.82 1.82 -12.30
N THR A 595 -8.52 2.14 -12.17
CA THR A 595 -8.06 3.43 -11.62
C THR A 595 -8.56 4.61 -12.50
N THR A 596 -8.56 4.44 -13.82
CA THR A 596 -9.16 5.39 -14.78
C THR A 596 -10.68 5.52 -14.58
N VAL A 597 -11.40 4.40 -14.49
CA VAL A 597 -12.86 4.37 -14.27
C VAL A 597 -13.22 5.13 -12.99
N VAL A 598 -12.48 4.91 -11.90
CA VAL A 598 -12.73 5.58 -10.61
C VAL A 598 -12.48 7.09 -10.72
N CYS A 599 -11.39 7.54 -11.37
CA CYS A 599 -11.16 8.97 -11.63
C CYS A 599 -12.34 9.61 -12.40
N ALA A 600 -12.76 8.97 -13.50
CA ALA A 600 -13.79 9.49 -14.38
C ALA A 600 -15.18 9.50 -13.72
N ALA A 601 -15.54 8.42 -13.02
CA ALA A 601 -16.80 8.34 -12.28
C ALA A 601 -16.86 9.34 -11.12
N LEU A 602 -15.75 9.54 -10.38
CA LEU A 602 -15.69 10.51 -9.28
C LEU A 602 -15.77 11.94 -9.81
N HIS A 603 -15.08 12.23 -10.92
CA HIS A 603 -15.20 13.51 -11.63
C HIS A 603 -16.64 13.79 -12.05
N GLN A 604 -17.27 12.87 -12.78
CA GLN A 604 -18.65 13.03 -13.26
C GLN A 604 -19.63 13.24 -12.10
N GLN A 605 -19.49 12.47 -11.01
CA GLN A 605 -20.31 12.65 -9.82
C GLN A 605 -20.16 14.04 -9.20
N ILE A 606 -18.92 14.47 -8.89
CA ILE A 606 -18.66 15.79 -8.27
C ILE A 606 -19.16 16.92 -9.17
N TYR A 607 -19.00 16.78 -10.50
CA TYR A 607 -19.50 17.74 -11.47
C TYR A 607 -21.04 17.84 -11.48
N MET A 608 -21.75 16.71 -11.32
CA MET A 608 -23.22 16.69 -11.27
C MET A 608 -23.78 17.19 -9.93
N THR A 609 -23.09 16.97 -8.81
CA THR A 609 -23.58 17.37 -7.48
C THR A 609 -23.21 18.81 -7.10
N GLY A 610 -22.15 19.38 -7.68
CA GLY A 610 -21.67 20.73 -7.35
C GLY A 610 -21.01 20.81 -5.96
N ASP A 611 -20.48 19.69 -5.47
CA ASP A 611 -19.93 19.56 -4.11
C ASP A 611 -18.62 20.38 -3.87
N PRO A 612 -18.22 20.60 -2.60
CA PRO A 612 -16.96 21.28 -2.22
C PRO A 612 -15.66 20.68 -2.82
N LEU A 613 -15.75 19.50 -3.43
CA LEU A 613 -14.66 18.85 -4.16
C LEU A 613 -14.54 19.32 -5.63
N GLY A 614 -15.37 20.24 -6.12
CA GLY A 614 -15.36 20.72 -7.51
C GLY A 614 -14.00 21.24 -8.01
N GLU A 615 -13.18 21.80 -7.12
CA GLU A 615 -11.81 22.22 -7.45
C GLU A 615 -10.87 21.05 -7.80
N LEU A 616 -11.23 19.80 -7.48
CA LEU A 616 -10.46 18.60 -7.85
C LEU A 616 -10.77 18.09 -9.27
N LEU A 617 -11.76 18.64 -9.98
CA LEU A 617 -12.15 18.16 -11.30
C LEU A 617 -10.97 18.15 -12.32
N PRO A 618 -10.14 19.22 -12.46
CA PRO A 618 -9.00 19.18 -13.36
C PRO A 618 -7.95 18.11 -12.99
N PHE A 619 -7.74 17.89 -11.68
CA PHE A 619 -6.85 16.85 -11.17
C PHE A 619 -7.37 15.44 -11.53
N LEU A 620 -8.66 15.15 -11.26
CA LEU A 620 -9.27 13.86 -11.59
C LEU A 620 -9.29 13.60 -13.11
N LYS A 621 -9.57 14.61 -13.93
CA LYS A 621 -9.55 14.52 -15.39
C LYS A 621 -8.15 14.20 -15.94
N GLY A 622 -7.11 14.87 -15.40
CA GLY A 622 -5.73 14.58 -15.76
C GLY A 622 -5.28 13.17 -15.36
N PHE A 623 -5.62 12.73 -14.15
CA PHE A 623 -5.26 11.40 -13.66
C PHE A 623 -6.00 10.26 -14.35
N ALA A 624 -7.24 10.46 -14.80
CA ALA A 624 -7.95 9.51 -15.64
C ALA A 624 -7.17 9.23 -16.94
N LEU A 625 -6.77 10.29 -17.65
CA LEU A 625 -6.01 10.15 -18.89
C LEU A 625 -4.62 9.53 -18.65
N PHE A 626 -3.93 9.94 -17.58
CA PHE A 626 -2.63 9.39 -17.19
C PHE A 626 -2.67 7.86 -16.99
N PHE A 627 -3.63 7.35 -16.20
CA PHE A 627 -3.73 5.91 -15.98
C PHE A 627 -4.19 5.14 -17.21
N TRP A 628 -5.08 5.70 -18.03
CA TRP A 628 -5.45 5.09 -19.29
C TRP A 628 -4.26 4.95 -20.24
N SER A 629 -3.42 5.99 -20.35
CA SER A 629 -2.20 5.97 -21.17
C SER A 629 -1.21 4.89 -20.71
N ILE A 630 -1.03 4.70 -19.38
CA ILE A 630 -0.20 3.60 -18.86
C ILE A 630 -0.81 2.23 -19.22
N GLY A 631 -2.12 2.06 -19.03
CA GLY A 631 -2.81 0.82 -19.36
C GLY A 631 -2.69 0.45 -20.85
N LEU A 632 -2.81 1.44 -21.73
CA LEU A 632 -2.64 1.30 -23.18
C LEU A 632 -1.20 0.92 -23.56
N TRP A 633 -0.21 1.59 -22.97
CA TRP A 633 1.21 1.36 -23.26
C TRP A 633 1.68 -0.08 -22.98
N TRP A 634 1.06 -0.76 -22.01
CA TRP A 634 1.37 -2.16 -21.70
C TRP A 634 0.82 -3.17 -22.72
N LEU A 635 -0.27 -2.87 -23.42
CA LEU A 635 -0.95 -3.84 -24.30
C LEU A 635 -0.04 -4.40 -25.41
N PRO A 636 0.72 -3.59 -26.19
CA PRO A 636 1.62 -4.12 -27.23
C PRO A 636 2.67 -5.09 -26.68
N PHE A 637 3.26 -4.78 -25.52
CA PHE A 637 4.27 -5.64 -24.89
C PHE A 637 3.67 -6.98 -24.42
N LEU A 638 2.49 -6.95 -23.79
CA LEU A 638 1.79 -8.17 -23.36
C LEU A 638 1.40 -9.07 -24.55
N ILE A 639 0.96 -8.48 -25.66
CA ILE A 639 0.64 -9.19 -26.91
C ILE A 639 1.91 -9.85 -27.48
N ILE A 640 3.04 -9.13 -27.54
CA ILE A 640 4.33 -9.68 -28.00
C ILE A 640 4.77 -10.86 -27.13
N LEU A 641 4.65 -10.75 -25.79
CA LEU A 641 4.98 -11.85 -24.88
C LEU A 641 4.05 -13.06 -25.06
N ALA A 642 2.75 -12.84 -25.27
CA ALA A 642 1.78 -13.91 -25.52
C ALA A 642 2.08 -14.67 -26.82
N ILE A 643 2.32 -13.95 -27.93
CA ILE A 643 2.70 -14.53 -29.23
C ILE A 643 4.00 -15.32 -29.09
N ARG A 644 5.04 -14.72 -28.47
CA ARG A 644 6.33 -15.38 -28.24
C ARG A 644 6.17 -16.68 -27.43
N LYS A 645 5.34 -16.70 -26.39
CA LYS A 645 5.08 -17.91 -25.58
C LYS A 645 4.38 -18.98 -26.43
N GLN A 646 3.41 -18.59 -27.23
CA GLN A 646 2.60 -19.51 -28.04
C GLN A 646 3.41 -20.16 -29.18
N VAL A 647 4.22 -19.38 -29.90
CA VAL A 647 5.15 -19.88 -30.92
C VAL A 647 6.12 -20.90 -30.30
N LYS A 648 6.69 -20.61 -29.13
CA LYS A 648 7.63 -21.54 -28.46
C LYS A 648 6.98 -22.79 -27.85
N LYS A 649 5.67 -22.80 -27.55
CA LYS A 649 4.94 -24.01 -27.08
C LYS A 649 4.26 -24.81 -28.21
N GLY A 650 4.57 -24.51 -29.48
CA GLY A 650 4.06 -25.27 -30.62
C GLY A 650 2.54 -25.21 -30.76
N TRP A 651 1.95 -24.06 -30.44
CA TRP A 651 0.52 -23.78 -30.48
C TRP A 651 -0.39 -24.65 -29.60
N LYS A 652 0.16 -25.45 -28.68
CA LYS A 652 -0.62 -26.20 -27.67
C LYS A 652 -1.13 -25.25 -26.59
N LEU A 653 -2.45 -25.08 -26.52
CA LEU A 653 -3.15 -24.30 -25.49
C LEU A 653 -3.60 -25.22 -24.36
N PRO A 654 -2.92 -25.27 -23.19
CA PRO A 654 -3.47 -25.92 -22.01
C PRO A 654 -4.57 -25.04 -21.38
N PHE A 655 -5.53 -25.66 -20.68
CA PHE A 655 -6.49 -24.91 -19.86
C PHE A 655 -5.80 -24.29 -18.65
N THR A 656 -6.04 -22.99 -18.45
CA THR A 656 -5.65 -22.26 -17.25
C THR A 656 -6.76 -21.26 -16.89
N VAL A 657 -7.00 -21.06 -15.59
CA VAL A 657 -7.94 -20.02 -15.11
C VAL A 657 -7.47 -18.62 -15.57
N GLY A 658 -6.17 -18.45 -15.82
CA GLY A 658 -5.57 -17.22 -16.33
C GLY A 658 -6.16 -16.65 -17.63
N TYR A 659 -6.83 -17.42 -18.49
CA TYR A 659 -7.52 -16.80 -19.64
C TYR A 659 -8.61 -15.81 -19.20
N TRP A 660 -9.23 -16.04 -18.04
CA TRP A 660 -10.23 -15.13 -17.46
C TRP A 660 -9.60 -13.84 -16.91
N GLU A 661 -8.33 -13.84 -16.52
CA GLU A 661 -7.58 -12.62 -16.22
C GLU A 661 -7.46 -11.73 -17.48
N ILE A 662 -7.19 -12.34 -18.64
CA ILE A 662 -7.09 -11.62 -19.92
C ILE A 662 -8.46 -11.03 -20.31
N VAL A 663 -9.53 -11.84 -20.27
CA VAL A 663 -10.91 -11.37 -20.55
C VAL A 663 -11.28 -10.21 -19.64
N PHE A 664 -11.05 -10.36 -18.33
CA PHE A 664 -11.34 -9.34 -17.34
C PHE A 664 -10.58 -8.04 -17.61
N ALA A 665 -9.27 -8.11 -17.90
CA ALA A 665 -8.46 -6.94 -18.23
C ALA A 665 -8.99 -6.18 -19.46
N ILE A 666 -9.38 -6.90 -20.52
CA ILE A 666 -9.88 -6.30 -21.76
C ILE A 666 -11.24 -5.64 -21.54
N CYS A 667 -12.19 -6.31 -20.90
CA CYS A 667 -13.51 -5.71 -20.57
C CYS A 667 -13.39 -4.50 -19.65
N LEU A 668 -12.44 -4.55 -18.70
CA LEU A 668 -12.15 -3.45 -17.77
C LEU A 668 -11.52 -2.25 -18.50
N PHE A 669 -10.59 -2.49 -19.44
CA PHE A 669 -10.01 -1.44 -20.27
C PHE A 669 -11.01 -0.85 -21.29
N ALA A 670 -11.90 -1.66 -21.85
CA ALA A 670 -13.03 -1.18 -22.65
C ALA A 670 -13.90 -0.21 -21.83
N THR A 671 -14.26 -0.58 -20.60
CA THR A 671 -15.06 0.27 -19.70
C THR A 671 -14.29 1.50 -19.22
N GLY A 672 -12.98 1.41 -18.99
CA GLY A 672 -12.14 2.59 -18.75
C GLY A 672 -12.15 3.56 -19.92
N THR A 673 -12.14 3.04 -21.15
CA THR A 673 -12.21 3.84 -22.36
C THR A 673 -13.61 4.44 -22.58
N THR A 674 -14.71 3.73 -22.31
CA THR A 674 -16.06 4.34 -22.36
C THR A 674 -16.24 5.43 -21.31
N GLN A 675 -15.64 5.29 -20.12
CA GLN A 675 -15.73 6.34 -19.08
C GLN A 675 -14.97 7.62 -19.45
N LEU A 676 -13.93 7.55 -20.28
CA LEU A 676 -13.23 8.73 -20.80
C LEU A 676 -14.05 9.55 -21.80
N THR A 677 -15.04 8.96 -22.48
CA THR A 677 -15.88 9.70 -23.45
C THR A 677 -16.62 10.82 -22.74
N GLY A 678 -17.19 10.55 -21.56
CA GLY A 678 -17.82 11.54 -20.67
C GLY A 678 -16.87 12.54 -20.00
N LEU A 679 -15.56 12.52 -20.32
CA LEU A 679 -14.60 13.55 -19.89
C LEU A 679 -14.04 14.38 -21.04
N PHE A 680 -13.90 13.81 -22.24
CA PHE A 680 -13.20 14.42 -23.37
C PHE A 680 -14.06 14.62 -24.63
N ASP A 681 -15.25 14.01 -24.71
CA ASP A 681 -16.24 14.14 -25.81
C ASP A 681 -15.69 13.94 -27.23
N GLU A 682 -14.66 13.08 -27.35
CA GLU A 682 -13.99 12.79 -28.61
C GLU A 682 -14.54 11.51 -29.26
N HIS A 683 -14.99 11.61 -30.52
CA HIS A 683 -15.61 10.49 -31.24
C HIS A 683 -14.70 9.26 -31.35
N PHE A 684 -13.38 9.48 -31.49
CA PHE A 684 -12.42 8.37 -31.60
C PHE A 684 -12.39 7.50 -30.34
N ILE A 685 -12.62 8.06 -29.15
CA ILE A 685 -12.60 7.33 -27.88
C ILE A 685 -13.78 6.36 -27.82
N ILE A 686 -14.97 6.78 -28.28
CA ILE A 686 -16.17 5.94 -28.37
C ILE A 686 -15.91 4.76 -29.32
N THR A 687 -15.41 5.05 -30.53
CA THR A 687 -15.08 4.02 -31.53
C THR A 687 -14.03 3.04 -31.01
N PHE A 688 -12.98 3.53 -30.36
CA PHE A 688 -11.91 2.70 -29.79
C PHE A 688 -12.43 1.81 -28.65
N ALA A 689 -13.25 2.35 -27.74
CA ALA A 689 -13.88 1.58 -26.67
C ALA A 689 -14.75 0.43 -27.21
N LEU A 690 -15.52 0.68 -28.27
CA LEU A 690 -16.37 -0.32 -28.92
C LEU A 690 -15.54 -1.48 -29.47
N TYR A 691 -14.46 -1.20 -30.20
CA TYR A 691 -13.58 -2.25 -30.72
C TYR A 691 -12.95 -3.11 -29.60
N ILE A 692 -12.53 -2.49 -28.49
CA ILE A 692 -11.97 -3.25 -27.36
C ILE A 692 -13.07 -4.08 -26.67
N SER A 693 -14.29 -3.57 -26.55
CA SER A 693 -15.43 -4.34 -26.03
C SER A 693 -15.73 -5.57 -26.90
N ILE A 694 -15.67 -5.43 -28.23
CA ILE A 694 -15.85 -6.55 -29.17
C ILE A 694 -14.71 -7.58 -29.01
N ILE A 695 -13.45 -7.14 -28.87
CA ILE A 695 -12.31 -8.03 -28.58
C ILE A 695 -12.53 -8.77 -27.25
N GLY A 696 -13.05 -8.07 -26.23
CA GLY A 696 -13.45 -8.66 -24.96
C GLY A 696 -14.53 -9.73 -25.12
N ALA A 697 -15.49 -9.54 -26.03
CA ALA A 697 -16.56 -10.51 -26.31
C ALA A 697 -16.03 -11.77 -26.99
N VAL A 698 -15.16 -11.62 -27.98
CA VAL A 698 -14.47 -12.74 -28.64
C VAL A 698 -13.63 -13.52 -27.62
N ALA A 699 -12.88 -12.82 -26.78
CA ALA A 699 -12.06 -13.44 -25.72
C ALA A 699 -12.94 -14.15 -24.66
N TYR A 700 -14.07 -13.55 -24.26
CA TYR A 700 -15.04 -14.14 -23.34
C TYR A 700 -15.64 -15.42 -23.89
N CYS A 701 -16.10 -15.42 -25.15
CA CYS A 701 -16.64 -16.61 -25.82
C CYS A 701 -15.58 -17.72 -25.90
N PHE A 702 -14.34 -17.39 -26.30
CA PHE A 702 -13.23 -18.32 -26.32
C PHE A 702 -12.95 -18.94 -24.94
N ALA A 703 -12.80 -18.13 -23.89
CA ALA A 703 -12.54 -18.60 -22.53
C ALA A 703 -13.70 -19.44 -21.97
N SER A 704 -14.94 -19.05 -22.26
CA SER A 704 -16.17 -19.76 -21.87
C SER A 704 -16.24 -21.15 -22.52
N SER A 705 -16.11 -21.22 -23.85
CA SER A 705 -16.09 -22.50 -24.58
C SER A 705 -14.96 -23.41 -24.13
N PHE A 706 -13.78 -22.85 -23.85
CA PHE A 706 -12.63 -23.63 -23.41
C PHE A 706 -12.76 -24.14 -21.96
N THR A 707 -13.34 -23.33 -21.07
CA THR A 707 -13.70 -23.76 -19.70
C THR A 707 -14.77 -24.85 -19.73
N LEU A 708 -15.83 -24.69 -20.55
CA LEU A 708 -16.88 -25.68 -20.70
C LEU A 708 -16.34 -27.01 -21.24
N ALA A 709 -15.53 -26.97 -22.30
CA ALA A 709 -14.87 -28.15 -22.86
C ALA A 709 -13.99 -28.85 -21.83
N HIS A 710 -13.20 -28.11 -21.05
CA HIS A 710 -12.38 -28.70 -19.99
C HIS A 710 -13.23 -29.36 -18.89
N LEU A 711 -14.30 -28.69 -18.42
CA LEU A 711 -15.21 -29.24 -17.40
C LEU A 711 -15.92 -30.51 -17.89
N ILE A 712 -16.32 -30.57 -19.16
CA ILE A 712 -16.94 -31.76 -19.79
C ILE A 712 -15.94 -32.92 -19.96
N VAL A 713 -14.63 -32.64 -20.09
CA VAL A 713 -13.59 -33.65 -20.29
C VAL A 713 -13.04 -34.26 -18.98
N ILE A 714 -13.17 -33.57 -17.84
CA ILE A 714 -12.73 -34.07 -16.52
C ILE A 714 -13.29 -35.49 -16.18
N PRO A 715 -14.58 -35.81 -16.41
CA PRO A 715 -15.11 -37.16 -16.21
C PRO A 715 -14.48 -38.24 -17.10
N ALA A 716 -14.03 -37.87 -18.31
CA ALA A 716 -13.55 -38.82 -19.32
C ALA A 716 -12.08 -39.22 -19.14
N TRP A 717 -11.26 -38.43 -18.43
CA TRP A 717 -9.82 -38.66 -18.28
C TRP A 717 -9.39 -39.15 -16.88
N LYS A 718 -10.32 -39.27 -15.93
CA LYS A 718 -10.04 -39.79 -14.56
C LYS A 718 -10.75 -41.10 -14.23
N THR A 719 -10.89 -41.99 -15.20
CA THR A 719 -10.93 -43.44 -14.94
C THR A 719 -9.53 -43.94 -14.58
N ILE A 720 -9.02 -43.52 -13.42
CA ILE A 720 -7.74 -44.00 -12.90
C ILE A 720 -7.87 -45.52 -12.64
N PRO A 721 -7.10 -46.40 -13.30
CA PRO A 721 -7.10 -47.81 -12.97
C PRO A 721 -6.52 -48.00 -11.56
N LEU A 722 -7.27 -48.71 -10.70
CA LEU A 722 -7.00 -48.94 -9.27
C LEU A 722 -5.67 -49.65 -8.94
N GLN A 723 -4.81 -49.93 -9.93
CA GLN A 723 -3.60 -50.75 -9.78
C GLN A 723 -2.30 -49.95 -9.58
N ALA A 724 -2.31 -48.62 -9.75
CA ALA A 724 -1.10 -47.79 -9.71
C ALA A 724 -0.77 -47.16 -8.33
N VAL A 725 -1.41 -47.62 -7.24
CA VAL A 725 -1.20 -47.09 -5.87
C VAL A 725 -0.58 -48.17 -4.97
N THR A 726 0.71 -48.45 -5.17
CA THR A 726 1.49 -49.33 -4.28
C THR A 726 1.87 -48.57 -3.00
N ILE A 727 0.99 -48.60 -1.99
CA ILE A 727 1.30 -48.12 -0.64
C ILE A 727 2.35 -49.03 -0.02
N LYS A 728 3.53 -48.48 0.31
CA LYS A 728 4.51 -49.16 1.17
C LYS A 728 3.96 -49.19 2.60
N TRP A 729 3.57 -50.38 3.06
CA TRP A 729 3.08 -50.60 4.41
C TRP A 729 4.19 -50.51 5.46
N HIS A 730 3.97 -49.70 6.50
CA HIS A 730 4.59 -49.90 7.81
C HIS A 730 3.50 -50.41 8.78
N PRO A 731 3.79 -51.40 9.65
CA PRO A 731 2.75 -52.07 10.42
C PRO A 731 2.33 -51.23 11.64
N ILE A 732 1.11 -50.71 11.62
CA ILE A 732 0.43 -50.16 12.80
C ILE A 732 -0.78 -51.03 13.15
N ARG A 733 -0.99 -51.19 14.47
CA ARG A 733 -1.88 -52.14 15.15
C ARG A 733 -3.20 -52.48 14.45
N ARG A 734 -3.52 -53.79 14.46
CA ARG A 734 -4.88 -54.33 14.26
C ARG A 734 -5.89 -53.61 15.15
N GLY A 735 -7.02 -53.21 14.57
CA GLY A 735 -8.13 -52.57 15.27
C GLY A 735 -9.40 -52.50 14.43
N THR A 736 -10.16 -53.59 14.43
CA THR A 736 -11.59 -53.66 14.05
C THR A 736 -11.98 -53.48 12.58
N ILE A 737 -12.43 -54.59 11.99
CA ILE A 737 -13.13 -54.68 10.70
C ILE A 737 -14.64 -54.65 10.98
N HIS A 738 -15.46 -53.89 10.24
CA HIS A 738 -16.85 -54.25 9.96
C HIS A 738 -17.38 -53.64 8.64
N ILE A 739 -17.44 -54.49 7.62
CA ILE A 739 -18.55 -54.73 6.67
C ILE A 739 -19.46 -53.53 6.31
N LEU A 740 -19.45 -53.16 5.02
CA LEU A 740 -20.68 -53.14 4.21
C LEU A 740 -20.38 -53.30 2.72
N GLN A 741 -20.88 -54.39 2.13
CA GLN A 741 -20.78 -54.70 0.70
C GLN A 741 -22.14 -54.48 0.01
N ILE A 742 -22.09 -53.90 -1.19
CA ILE A 742 -22.87 -54.25 -2.39
C ILE A 742 -24.41 -54.33 -2.24
N ALA A 743 -25.14 -53.34 -2.77
CA ALA A 743 -26.46 -53.51 -3.42
C ALA A 743 -26.94 -52.26 -4.20
N ALA A 744 -26.38 -51.98 -5.38
CA ALA A 744 -27.01 -51.10 -6.38
C ALA A 744 -26.42 -51.40 -7.78
N CYS A 745 -26.84 -52.53 -8.37
CA CYS A 745 -26.27 -53.02 -9.62
C CYS A 745 -26.90 -52.36 -10.86
N SER A 746 -26.07 -52.11 -11.87
CA SER A 746 -26.38 -52.25 -13.31
C SER A 746 -27.83 -52.03 -13.80
N ALA A 747 -28.17 -50.81 -14.22
CA ALA A 747 -29.38 -50.57 -15.03
C ALA A 747 -29.37 -49.28 -15.89
N SER A 748 -28.30 -48.98 -16.64
CA SER A 748 -28.37 -47.93 -17.70
C SER A 748 -27.21 -47.85 -18.73
N LEU A 749 -26.15 -48.68 -18.66
CA LEU A 749 -25.00 -48.58 -19.58
C LEU A 749 -24.87 -49.76 -20.57
N ARG A 750 -25.95 -50.06 -21.31
CA ARG A 750 -25.93 -51.02 -22.44
C ARG A 750 -26.60 -50.52 -23.73
N TRP A 751 -26.96 -49.23 -23.82
CA TRP A 751 -27.76 -48.67 -24.92
C TRP A 751 -27.14 -47.46 -25.65
N LEU A 752 -25.87 -47.11 -25.39
CA LEU A 752 -25.21 -45.95 -26.01
C LEU A 752 -23.89 -46.25 -26.74
N THR A 753 -23.51 -47.52 -26.87
CA THR A 753 -22.28 -47.96 -27.57
C THR A 753 -22.53 -48.75 -28.85
N SER A 754 -23.73 -48.68 -29.44
CA SER A 754 -24.11 -49.48 -30.61
C SER A 754 -24.82 -48.72 -31.74
N ALA A 755 -24.71 -47.38 -31.81
CA ALA A 755 -25.48 -46.58 -32.77
C ALA A 755 -24.82 -45.32 -33.36
N MET A 756 -23.50 -45.09 -33.20
CA MET A 756 -22.79 -43.98 -33.88
C MET A 756 -21.35 -44.32 -34.34
N VAL A 757 -21.16 -45.51 -34.91
CA VAL A 757 -20.04 -45.79 -35.84
C VAL A 757 -20.54 -46.68 -36.99
N THR A 758 -21.17 -46.06 -37.99
CA THR A 758 -21.34 -46.64 -39.33
C THR A 758 -21.61 -45.52 -40.33
N ILE A 759 -20.73 -45.40 -41.34
CA ILE A 759 -20.91 -44.61 -42.58
C ILE A 759 -20.81 -43.07 -42.32
N THR A 760 -19.99 -42.27 -43.01
CA THR A 760 -19.34 -42.44 -44.33
C THR A 760 -17.83 -42.10 -44.31
N ILE A 761 -17.17 -42.50 -45.41
CA ILE A 761 -15.83 -42.12 -45.90
C ILE A 761 -15.67 -40.60 -45.99
#